data_AF-A0A0N8TTH7-F1
#
_entry.id   AF-A0A0N8TTH7-F1
#
_cell.length_a   1.000
_cell.length_b   1.000
_cell.length_c   1.000
_cell.angle_alpha   90.00
_cell.angle_beta   90.00
_cell.angle_gamma   90.00
#
_symmetry.space_group_name_H-M   'P 1'
#
loop_
_entity.id
_entity.type
_entity.pdbx_description
1 polymer ?
#
loop_
_entity_poly.entity_id
_entity_poly.type
_entity_poly.pdbx_seq_one_letter_code
_entity_poly.pdbx_strand_id
1 'polypeptide(L)'
;MAQRMTKITPIAASVALTLGLAGCGSDNDRNTYVPPVESVTSSDDAQFNVEITGKAVKGAMKGAVVSVMTLDETGQSVPVAFRLEASAEAETFTGEATSQDAADAAVEASKIAGNPDALVTGDNGSYSIYLEDDFTGPVYITVATAEEGDDSYLRCDAYVGCGTYDEAPEADDVNDGDTNIEFGEWYKADLELSVVKYIAAADADSSDTSGAAGDANVARSFKANVTFLTTLVAQALLEAEADVDAGAIASTSLNTVIQVMGPDAAVLLSALLGDVSNGGAVDLSDVDGEEALSQGVLAIAQLSSSIQGLSSISEVMTSIKEGIKAGTLSTTDVAATLQTAVSSTASVFVAIATGDEAAIKTALEAAYAAKVPAPSAAEIAAFAENSAGIATKAKEAKDNAVKNGAASDAELAEIATAVQTVLEELGCTGDECVAGDDFYADLAVALNAQLDASSTELTELQASVDAAEEMLADVQALGGDAITDADSAIEFVAAVAALENEAEAADLSNMADILYVKSQGYVSTASLLVEQSSDYQGVLDTATDLQDAALVEVENLSDYDAAIAQLVTDAQDAITEYEIEVAAAKEVAMNTADVAGEKKTAANTAEAASTSALAAAQAAVDSGDDAQATVALVDAAVTAASDFSAAVDALELAIEQALEAATEYEAVAVTEADMAEAADLVESAEMMAEAAQTQAELANEQLVTALSLQAEADLAVATASVKETSMSLSTMTVLTSTGGDALYNTAEVLFDVFEELADMGNSGEGTSTTHPEWAYDYSLDNLTLMLTNSATGSEITASAAYQDDQLVVAWGGMLNTQSDATVELVTGDVAADALEECQAFADGTITDSTQIDSCLVFTFDGAVNADTVDDAELTMAQAWNRVEIMDGDSGFMGNLNLSGMDETDSAMLEAMGMSGDLDFSVMSEVDSSGDEDMTMLEIKVNGDAAMGYTLSMSGTESAGYTGDVKAMYDGMMMTFGTATKVTNGVSITYIDDEVIEYTDVTLIDSSN
;
A
#
# COMPACT_ATOMS: atom_id res chain seq x y z
N MET A 1 -39.37 27.18 39.09
CA MET A 1 -39.66 28.15 40.17
C MET A 1 -38.35 28.46 40.89
N ALA A 2 -38.04 29.77 41.02
CA ALA A 2 -36.84 30.41 41.61
C ALA A 2 -35.47 30.05 40.99
N GLN A 3 -34.90 30.84 40.06
CA GLN A 3 -34.18 32.14 40.19
C GLN A 3 -32.83 31.98 40.95
N ARG A 4 -31.68 32.56 40.57
CA ARG A 4 -31.10 33.32 39.44
C ARG A 4 -29.72 33.80 39.98
N MET A 5 -28.69 33.93 39.13
CA MET A 5 -27.60 34.96 39.20
C MET A 5 -26.52 34.83 40.32
N THR A 6 -25.21 35.13 40.20
CA THR A 6 -24.33 35.72 39.16
C THR A 6 -22.84 35.64 39.61
N LYS A 7 -21.92 35.56 38.62
CA LYS A 7 -20.64 36.29 38.40
C LYS A 7 -19.39 36.19 39.32
N ILE A 8 -18.29 35.79 38.64
CA ILE A 8 -16.94 36.40 38.45
C ILE A 8 -15.86 36.27 39.56
N THR A 9 -14.74 35.71 39.09
CA THR A 9 -13.31 35.54 39.51
C THR A 9 -12.66 36.71 40.29
N PRO A 10 -11.49 36.55 40.98
CA PRO A 10 -10.20 36.11 40.38
C PRO A 10 -9.14 35.38 41.27
N ILE A 11 -8.19 34.72 40.58
CA ILE A 11 -6.70 34.72 40.70
C ILE A 11 -6.01 34.69 42.09
N ALA A 12 -5.01 33.80 42.16
CA ALA A 12 -3.76 33.82 42.93
C ALA A 12 -3.68 33.32 44.39
N ALA A 13 -2.66 32.48 44.57
CA ALA A 13 -1.80 32.30 45.73
C ALA A 13 -2.39 31.60 46.98
N SER A 14 -1.99 30.35 47.20
CA SER A 14 -1.61 29.89 48.55
C SER A 14 -0.81 28.57 48.55
N VAL A 15 0.42 28.61 48.03
CA VAL A 15 1.56 28.02 48.76
C VAL A 15 2.31 29.20 49.38
N ALA A 16 1.73 29.73 50.45
CA ALA A 16 2.34 30.77 51.27
C ALA A 16 2.86 30.15 52.57
N LEU A 17 4.17 30.10 52.67
CA LEU A 17 4.90 30.72 53.77
C LEU A 17 4.45 30.28 55.17
N THR A 18 4.91 29.10 55.60
CA THR A 18 5.11 28.89 57.03
C THR A 18 6.46 29.50 57.41
N LEU A 19 6.42 30.71 57.98
CA LEU A 19 7.19 31.16 59.16
C LEU A 19 7.14 32.69 59.30
N GLY A 20 6.47 33.16 60.37
CA GLY A 20 6.91 34.38 61.07
C GLY A 20 6.02 35.64 61.05
N LEU A 21 4.78 35.58 61.57
CA LEU A 21 4.13 36.77 62.15
C LEU A 21 3.47 36.42 63.48
N ALA A 22 4.16 36.74 64.58
CA ALA A 22 3.52 36.95 65.87
C ALA A 22 4.26 38.02 66.69
N GLY A 23 3.64 39.20 66.76
CA GLY A 23 3.47 39.96 67.99
C GLY A 23 4.71 40.44 68.74
N CYS A 24 5.06 41.72 68.54
CA CYS A 24 5.81 42.48 69.53
C CYS A 24 4.80 43.10 70.52
N GLY A 25 4.83 42.65 71.79
CA GLY A 25 4.03 43.27 72.84
C GLY A 25 3.87 42.51 74.15
N SER A 26 4.98 42.12 74.80
CA SER A 26 5.24 42.18 76.26
C SER A 26 6.01 40.98 76.80
N ASP A 27 7.02 41.31 77.61
CA ASP A 27 7.98 40.46 78.29
C ASP A 27 7.46 39.09 78.76
N ASN A 28 8.10 38.01 78.29
CA ASN A 28 8.69 37.02 79.19
C ASN A 28 9.65 36.07 78.46
N ASP A 29 10.83 35.94 79.04
CA ASP A 29 11.97 35.10 78.69
C ASP A 29 11.62 33.69 78.18
N ARG A 30 11.98 33.41 76.91
CA ARG A 30 12.52 32.12 76.44
C ARG A 30 13.13 32.27 75.05
N ASN A 31 14.34 32.82 75.03
CA ASN A 31 15.21 32.89 73.86
C ASN A 31 15.69 31.47 73.52
N THR A 32 14.98 30.77 72.64
CA THR A 32 15.49 29.54 72.01
C THR A 32 16.16 29.98 70.71
N TYR A 33 17.48 29.86 70.65
CA TYR A 33 18.24 30.03 69.41
C TYR A 33 17.79 28.95 68.42
N VAL A 34 17.22 29.37 67.29
CA VAL A 34 17.08 28.50 66.11
C VAL A 34 18.33 28.79 65.27
N PRO A 35 19.24 27.82 65.06
CA PRO A 35 20.36 28.00 64.14
C PRO A 35 19.83 28.36 62.74
N PRO A 36 20.55 29.18 61.95
CA PRO A 36 20.26 29.27 60.52
C PRO A 36 20.31 27.86 59.94
N VAL A 37 19.31 27.49 59.14
CA VAL A 37 19.37 26.24 58.38
C VAL A 37 20.50 26.44 57.37
N GLU A 38 21.56 25.61 57.46
CA GLU A 38 22.61 25.61 56.45
C GLU A 38 21.98 25.18 55.13
N SER A 39 22.00 26.06 54.13
CA SER A 39 21.64 25.72 52.76
C SER A 39 22.86 25.15 52.03
N VAL A 40 22.59 24.23 51.12
CA VAL A 40 23.54 23.62 50.19
C VAL A 40 23.20 24.17 48.81
N THR A 41 24.23 24.61 48.08
CA THR A 41 24.10 25.05 46.69
C THR A 41 24.71 23.98 45.80
N SER A 42 23.98 23.60 44.76
CA SER A 42 24.46 22.78 43.65
C SER A 42 24.44 23.60 42.36
N SER A 43 25.31 23.25 41.43
CA SER A 43 25.38 23.88 40.11
C SER A 43 25.77 22.83 39.08
N ASP A 44 25.17 22.95 37.91
CA ASP A 44 25.46 22.09 36.78
C ASP A 44 25.50 22.94 35.50
N ASP A 45 26.37 22.56 34.57
CA ASP A 45 26.49 23.21 33.26
C ASP A 45 25.97 22.22 32.21
N ALA A 46 24.98 22.62 31.42
CA ALA A 46 24.36 21.76 30.42
C ALA A 46 24.39 22.41 29.02
N GLN A 47 24.57 21.59 27.99
CA GLN A 47 24.40 21.94 26.59
C GLN A 47 23.24 21.15 26.02
N PHE A 48 22.51 21.76 25.08
CA PHE A 48 21.37 21.18 24.40
C PHE A 48 21.68 21.00 22.91
N ASN A 49 22.29 19.88 22.55
CA ASN A 49 22.74 19.58 21.18
C ASN A 49 22.20 18.25 20.63
N VAL A 50 21.25 17.60 21.32
CA VAL A 50 20.53 16.44 20.79
C VAL A 50 19.25 16.94 20.14
N GLU A 51 19.24 17.01 18.82
CA GLU A 51 18.09 17.49 18.06
C GLU A 51 17.04 16.37 17.89
N ILE A 52 15.76 16.75 18.05
CA ILE A 52 14.62 15.96 17.61
C ILE A 52 13.77 16.81 16.68
N THR A 53 13.64 16.38 15.44
CA THR A 53 12.78 17.01 14.42
C THR A 53 11.61 16.13 14.08
N GLY A 54 10.52 16.72 13.62
CA GLY A 54 9.38 15.94 13.12
C GLY A 54 8.31 16.83 12.51
N LYS A 55 7.35 16.20 11.83
CA LYS A 55 6.12 16.85 11.36
C LYS A 55 4.92 16.21 12.03
N ALA A 56 3.93 17.03 12.37
CA ALA A 56 2.62 16.58 12.83
C ALA A 56 1.64 16.57 11.67
N VAL A 57 1.35 15.37 11.18
CA VAL A 57 0.63 15.20 9.91
C VAL A 57 -0.52 14.22 10.05
N LYS A 58 -1.68 14.75 9.68
CA LYS A 58 -2.88 14.01 9.25
C LYS A 58 -3.52 14.70 8.04
N GLY A 59 -3.52 16.02 8.06
CA GLY A 59 -2.87 16.90 7.07
C GLY A 59 -1.95 17.84 7.88
N ALA A 60 -1.30 18.82 7.28
CA ALA A 60 -0.40 19.72 8.02
C ALA A 60 -1.12 20.36 9.22
N MET A 61 -0.57 20.19 10.43
CA MET A 61 -1.07 20.82 11.65
C MET A 61 -0.32 22.11 11.91
N LYS A 62 -0.80 23.25 11.40
CA LYS A 62 -0.16 24.56 11.53
C LYS A 62 -0.41 25.21 12.89
N GLY A 63 0.61 25.77 13.54
CA GLY A 63 0.47 26.51 14.80
C GLY A 63 -0.09 25.67 15.96
N ALA A 64 0.00 24.35 15.87
CA ALA A 64 -0.48 23.39 16.85
C ALA A 64 0.44 23.36 18.06
N VAL A 65 -0.13 23.20 19.26
CA VAL A 65 0.64 23.22 20.51
C VAL A 65 1.41 21.92 20.65
N VAL A 66 2.73 22.02 20.90
CA VAL A 66 3.61 20.88 21.11
C VAL A 66 3.95 20.75 22.60
N SER A 67 3.81 19.54 23.14
CA SER A 67 4.20 19.17 24.49
C SER A 67 5.27 18.09 24.46
N VAL A 68 6.35 18.28 25.23
CA VAL A 68 7.48 17.35 25.31
C VAL A 68 7.59 16.80 26.73
N MET A 69 7.49 15.49 26.86
CA MET A 69 7.51 14.77 28.13
C MET A 69 8.45 13.58 28.07
N THR A 70 8.81 13.03 29.23
CA THR A 70 9.49 11.74 29.38
C THR A 70 8.83 10.94 30.51
N LEU A 71 9.29 9.71 30.75
CA LEU A 71 8.87 8.90 31.89
C LEU A 71 9.94 8.91 32.97
N ASP A 72 9.54 9.14 34.22
CA ASP A 72 10.43 8.94 35.35
C ASP A 72 10.64 7.44 35.67
N GLU A 73 11.52 7.14 36.63
CA GLU A 73 11.80 5.75 37.07
C GLU A 73 10.54 4.99 37.58
N THR A 74 9.43 5.69 37.82
CA THR A 74 8.15 5.11 38.26
C THR A 74 7.15 4.93 37.14
N GLY A 75 7.52 5.27 35.90
CA GLY A 75 6.64 5.24 34.73
C GLY A 75 5.64 6.41 34.70
N GLN A 76 5.89 7.48 35.47
CA GLN A 76 5.04 8.67 35.47
C GLN A 76 5.56 9.68 34.45
N SER A 77 4.65 10.26 33.66
CA SER A 77 4.98 11.35 32.73
C SER A 77 5.44 12.61 33.48
N VAL A 78 6.62 13.10 33.13
CA VAL A 78 7.26 14.31 33.67
C VAL A 78 7.84 15.17 32.52
N PRO A 79 7.94 16.51 32.66
CA PRO A 79 8.57 17.34 31.65
C PRO A 79 10.06 17.03 31.49
N VAL A 80 10.56 17.13 30.26
CA VAL A 80 12.00 17.08 29.94
C VAL A 80 12.52 18.49 29.69
N ALA A 81 13.79 18.76 29.99
CA ALA A 81 14.42 20.04 29.66
C ALA A 81 14.75 20.09 28.16
N PHE A 82 14.38 21.18 27.47
CA PHE A 82 14.66 21.35 26.04
C PHE A 82 14.84 22.83 25.64
N ARG A 83 15.42 23.05 24.46
CA ARG A 83 15.59 24.36 23.79
C ARG A 83 15.05 24.33 22.37
N LEU A 84 14.96 25.52 21.76
CA LEU A 84 14.53 25.70 20.36
C LEU A 84 15.69 25.90 19.39
N GLU A 85 16.92 26.00 19.90
CA GLU A 85 18.15 26.16 19.12
C GLU A 85 19.28 25.39 19.82
N ALA A 86 20.25 24.92 19.03
CA ALA A 86 21.44 24.23 19.54
C ALA A 86 22.32 25.15 20.42
N SER A 87 22.99 24.57 21.41
CA SER A 87 23.77 25.33 22.40
C SER A 87 25.21 25.59 21.94
N ALA A 88 25.49 26.83 21.50
CA ALA A 88 26.86 27.27 21.20
C ALA A 88 27.80 27.30 22.42
N GLU A 89 27.27 27.57 23.62
CA GLU A 89 28.00 27.53 24.89
C GLU A 89 27.13 26.87 25.98
N ALA A 90 27.76 26.28 27.00
CA ALA A 90 27.05 25.65 28.11
C ALA A 90 26.25 26.67 28.96
N GLU A 91 25.01 26.32 29.29
CA GLU A 91 24.15 27.06 30.21
C GLU A 91 24.40 26.61 31.66
N THR A 92 24.68 27.55 32.57
CA THR A 92 24.86 27.24 34.00
C THR A 92 23.53 27.31 34.77
N PHE A 93 23.16 26.21 35.42
CA PHE A 93 22.00 26.08 36.30
C PHE A 93 22.44 25.99 37.76
N THR A 94 21.65 26.55 38.67
CA THR A 94 21.97 26.53 40.11
C THR A 94 20.73 26.26 40.96
N GLY A 95 20.87 25.41 41.97
CA GLY A 95 19.82 25.06 42.93
C GLY A 95 20.30 25.27 44.37
N GLU A 96 19.44 25.81 45.24
CA GLU A 96 19.74 25.99 46.67
C GLU A 96 18.67 25.32 47.52
N ALA A 97 19.07 24.38 48.38
CA ALA A 97 18.17 23.64 49.25
C ALA A 97 18.78 23.29 50.61
N THR A 98 18.08 22.52 51.43
CA THR A 98 18.51 22.16 52.80
C THR A 98 19.28 20.82 52.89
N SER A 99 19.48 20.15 51.76
CA SER A 99 20.31 18.95 51.57
C SER A 99 20.87 18.91 50.15
N GLN A 100 21.93 18.13 49.91
CA GLN A 100 22.54 17.96 48.58
C GLN A 100 21.53 17.44 47.54
N ASP A 101 20.86 16.30 47.81
CA ASP A 101 19.87 15.71 46.90
C ASP A 101 18.73 16.69 46.53
N ALA A 102 18.35 17.58 47.45
CA ALA A 102 17.32 18.57 47.19
C ALA A 102 17.83 19.79 46.43
N ALA A 103 19.14 20.08 46.53
CA ALA A 103 19.79 21.13 45.75
C ALA A 103 20.02 20.64 44.31
N ASP A 104 20.39 19.37 44.14
CA ASP A 104 20.51 18.71 42.82
C ASP A 104 19.14 18.63 42.13
N ALA A 105 18.08 18.19 42.83
CA ALA A 105 16.72 18.24 42.28
C ALA A 105 16.23 19.66 41.94
N ALA A 106 16.73 20.68 42.64
CA ALA A 106 16.43 22.08 42.33
C ALA A 106 17.21 22.59 41.10
N VAL A 107 18.39 22.03 40.80
CA VAL A 107 19.11 22.27 39.53
C VAL A 107 18.30 21.69 38.38
N GLU A 108 17.87 20.42 38.47
CA GLU A 108 17.03 19.77 37.45
C GLU A 108 15.70 20.52 37.21
N ALA A 109 15.03 20.94 38.28
CA ALA A 109 13.84 21.79 38.16
C ALA A 109 14.14 23.15 37.50
N SER A 110 15.36 23.68 37.67
CA SER A 110 15.79 24.91 37.01
C SER A 110 16.09 24.71 35.52
N LYS A 111 16.59 23.53 35.11
CA LYS A 111 16.76 23.18 33.69
C LYS A 111 15.40 23.17 32.97
N ILE A 112 14.41 22.49 33.56
CA ILE A 112 13.03 22.42 33.06
C ILE A 112 12.36 23.81 33.05
N ALA A 113 12.59 24.63 34.08
CA ALA A 113 12.04 26.00 34.13
C ALA A 113 12.63 26.92 33.05
N GLY A 114 13.73 26.52 32.39
CA GLY A 114 14.31 27.19 31.24
C GLY A 114 13.64 26.86 29.91
N ASN A 115 12.71 25.90 29.88
CA ASN A 115 11.95 25.58 28.67
C ASN A 115 11.15 26.80 28.17
N PRO A 116 10.94 26.95 26.86
CA PRO A 116 10.14 28.03 26.30
C PRO A 116 8.70 28.02 26.85
N ASP A 117 8.10 29.21 26.99
CA ASP A 117 6.73 29.38 27.48
C ASP A 117 5.68 28.72 26.56
N ALA A 118 5.99 28.58 25.27
CA ALA A 118 5.18 27.88 24.28
C ALA A 118 6.08 27.32 23.17
N LEU A 119 5.72 26.14 22.67
CA LEU A 119 6.24 25.56 21.43
C LEU A 119 5.04 25.25 20.55
N VAL A 120 5.10 25.72 19.31
CA VAL A 120 4.06 25.48 18.29
C VAL A 120 4.72 24.98 17.01
N THR A 121 3.97 24.23 16.23
CA THR A 121 4.40 23.79 14.89
C THR A 121 4.43 24.93 13.88
N GLY A 122 5.28 24.78 12.86
CA GLY A 122 5.32 25.64 11.67
C GLY A 122 4.15 25.40 10.72
N ASP A 123 4.19 26.03 9.55
CA ASP A 123 3.09 26.02 8.58
C ASP A 123 2.85 24.64 7.94
N ASN A 124 3.92 23.87 7.70
CA ASN A 124 3.85 22.48 7.24
C ASN A 124 3.71 21.46 8.40
N GLY A 125 3.43 21.93 9.62
CA GLY A 125 3.34 21.08 10.81
C GLY A 125 4.68 20.64 11.40
N SER A 126 5.80 21.19 10.91
CA SER A 126 7.15 20.91 11.43
C SER A 126 7.38 21.42 12.84
N TYR A 127 8.26 20.75 13.58
CA TYR A 127 8.81 21.20 14.85
C TYR A 127 10.25 20.69 15.01
N SER A 128 11.06 21.43 15.76
CA SER A 128 12.40 21.01 16.20
C SER A 128 12.59 21.38 17.68
N ILE A 129 13.24 20.48 18.43
CA ILE A 129 13.61 20.68 19.83
C ILE A 129 15.02 20.14 20.07
N TYR A 130 15.70 20.71 21.05
CA TYR A 130 17.07 20.32 21.42
C TYR A 130 17.09 19.86 22.88
N LEU A 131 17.44 18.60 23.11
CA LEU A 131 17.62 17.99 24.42
C LEU A 131 19.07 18.08 24.89
N GLU A 132 19.26 17.86 26.19
CA GLU A 132 20.59 17.86 26.82
C GLU A 132 21.49 16.79 26.20
N ASP A 133 22.79 17.10 26.05
CA ASP A 133 23.78 16.24 25.39
C ASP A 133 23.84 14.82 25.96
N ASP A 134 23.68 14.71 27.29
CA ASP A 134 23.73 13.45 28.03
C ASP A 134 22.35 12.78 28.22
N PHE A 135 21.28 13.36 27.66
CA PHE A 135 19.95 12.78 27.75
C PHE A 135 19.91 11.40 27.08
N THR A 136 19.28 10.45 27.78
CA THR A 136 18.97 9.12 27.28
C THR A 136 17.65 8.63 27.84
N GLY A 137 16.86 7.95 27.01
CA GLY A 137 15.55 7.43 27.38
C GLY A 137 14.45 7.85 26.40
N PRO A 138 13.19 7.51 26.71
CA PRO A 138 12.06 7.83 25.86
C PRO A 138 11.63 9.29 25.97
N VAL A 139 11.27 9.88 24.83
CA VAL A 139 10.72 11.22 24.69
C VAL A 139 9.35 11.09 24.04
N TYR A 140 8.34 11.64 24.70
CA TYR A 140 6.97 11.68 24.24
C TYR A 140 6.67 13.07 23.73
N ILE A 141 6.27 13.17 22.46
CA ILE A 141 5.90 14.43 21.84
C ILE A 141 4.42 14.32 21.48
N THR A 142 3.63 15.27 21.97
CA THR A 142 2.20 15.38 21.70
C THR A 142 1.94 16.70 20.99
N VAL A 143 1.22 16.66 19.89
CA VAL A 143 0.85 17.84 19.09
C VAL A 143 -0.66 17.94 19.04
N ALA A 144 -1.18 19.11 19.40
CA ALA A 144 -2.62 19.33 19.56
C ALA A 144 -3.11 20.60 18.84
N THR A 145 -4.18 20.46 18.06
CA THR A 145 -4.99 21.56 17.53
C THR A 145 -6.29 21.70 18.33
N ALA A 146 -6.86 22.91 18.34
CA ALA A 146 -8.14 23.20 18.99
C ALA A 146 -9.13 23.89 18.05
N GLU A 147 -10.41 23.52 18.16
CA GLU A 147 -11.51 24.14 17.43
C GLU A 147 -11.75 25.59 17.91
N GLU A 148 -11.55 25.85 19.20
CA GLU A 148 -11.67 27.18 19.81
C GLU A 148 -10.48 27.50 20.73
N GLY A 149 -10.02 28.76 20.71
CA GLY A 149 -9.19 29.33 21.77
C GLY A 149 -7.68 29.37 21.50
N ASP A 150 -7.23 28.91 20.33
CA ASP A 150 -5.87 29.10 19.81
C ASP A 150 -5.87 29.46 18.31
N ASP A 151 -4.67 29.63 17.74
CA ASP A 151 -4.44 29.97 16.33
C ASP A 151 -3.99 28.74 15.51
N SER A 152 -4.28 27.51 15.97
CA SER A 152 -3.88 26.27 15.30
C SER A 152 -4.82 25.86 14.17
N TYR A 153 -4.35 25.32 13.06
CA TYR A 153 -5.18 24.90 11.92
C TYR A 153 -4.77 23.52 11.43
N LEU A 154 -5.69 22.83 10.78
CA LEU A 154 -5.47 21.56 10.11
C LEU A 154 -5.75 21.74 8.62
N ARG A 155 -4.83 21.30 7.77
CA ARG A 155 -5.05 21.25 6.31
C ARG A 155 -5.85 20.00 5.96
N CYS A 156 -6.81 20.13 5.06
CA CYS A 156 -7.61 19.01 4.59
C CYS A 156 -6.87 18.24 3.49
N ASP A 157 -6.45 17.04 3.82
CA ASP A 157 -5.75 16.11 2.93
C ASP A 157 -6.69 15.03 2.35
N ALA A 158 -7.98 15.07 2.69
CA ALA A 158 -8.97 14.11 2.20
C ALA A 158 -9.60 14.53 0.86
N TYR A 159 -9.46 13.69 -0.16
CA TYR A 159 -9.98 13.95 -1.52
C TYR A 159 -11.50 14.16 -1.61
N VAL A 160 -12.27 13.51 -0.73
CA VAL A 160 -13.74 13.63 -0.69
C VAL A 160 -14.23 14.62 0.38
N GLY A 161 -13.33 15.51 0.83
CA GLY A 161 -13.60 16.58 1.79
C GLY A 161 -13.53 16.16 3.26
N CYS A 162 -13.25 17.14 4.12
CA CYS A 162 -13.07 16.99 5.57
C CYS A 162 -14.30 17.42 6.39
N GLY A 163 -15.39 17.81 5.73
CA GLY A 163 -16.63 18.22 6.38
C GLY A 163 -17.16 19.54 5.83
N THR A 164 -17.74 20.34 6.70
CA THR A 164 -18.30 21.66 6.35
C THR A 164 -17.97 22.68 7.42
N TYR A 165 -17.68 23.92 7.01
CA TYR A 165 -17.58 25.06 7.89
C TYR A 165 -18.94 25.43 8.50
N ASP A 166 -18.93 25.85 9.77
CA ASP A 166 -20.10 26.46 10.41
C ASP A 166 -20.49 27.80 9.76
N GLU A 167 -19.48 28.59 9.38
CA GLU A 167 -19.61 29.82 8.60
C GLU A 167 -18.53 29.80 7.51
N ALA A 168 -18.92 30.06 6.25
CA ALA A 168 -18.00 30.06 5.11
C ALA A 168 -16.81 31.01 5.35
N PRO A 169 -15.56 30.56 5.10
CA PRO A 169 -14.38 31.40 5.20
C PRO A 169 -14.41 32.54 4.18
N GLU A 170 -13.53 33.53 4.36
CA GLU A 170 -13.28 34.50 3.29
C GLU A 170 -12.54 33.78 2.16
N ALA A 171 -12.98 34.00 0.92
CA ALA A 171 -12.29 33.46 -0.24
C ALA A 171 -10.89 34.08 -0.36
N ASP A 172 -9.87 33.23 -0.38
CA ASP A 172 -8.47 33.58 -0.55
C ASP A 172 -7.81 32.66 -1.61
N ASP A 173 -6.49 32.53 -1.57
CA ASP A 173 -5.70 31.67 -2.45
C ASP A 173 -5.85 30.18 -2.15
N VAL A 174 -6.31 29.81 -0.95
CA VAL A 174 -6.43 28.42 -0.51
C VAL A 174 -7.90 28.02 -0.34
N ASN A 175 -8.68 28.83 0.37
CA ASN A 175 -10.10 28.61 0.66
C ASN A 175 -10.98 29.27 -0.41
N ASP A 176 -11.92 28.52 -0.96
CA ASP A 176 -12.76 28.98 -2.08
C ASP A 176 -13.94 29.89 -1.65
N GLY A 177 -14.19 29.97 -0.34
CA GLY A 177 -15.24 30.78 0.29
C GLY A 177 -16.63 30.15 0.27
N ASP A 178 -16.74 28.84 0.04
CA ASP A 178 -17.95 28.05 0.19
C ASP A 178 -18.08 27.45 1.62
N THR A 179 -19.03 26.55 1.86
CA THR A 179 -19.20 25.94 3.20
C THR A 179 -18.64 24.52 3.33
N ASN A 180 -18.22 23.90 2.23
CA ASN A 180 -17.56 22.61 2.23
C ASN A 180 -16.09 22.82 2.61
N ILE A 181 -15.48 21.80 3.22
CA ILE A 181 -14.04 21.80 3.49
C ILE A 181 -13.41 20.83 2.50
N GLU A 182 -12.63 21.36 1.58
CA GLU A 182 -12.13 20.65 0.40
C GLU A 182 -10.63 20.36 0.51
N PHE A 183 -10.13 19.52 -0.39
CA PHE A 183 -8.70 19.18 -0.45
C PHE A 183 -7.82 20.44 -0.55
N GLY A 184 -6.80 20.51 0.29
CA GLY A 184 -5.88 21.65 0.44
C GLY A 184 -6.38 22.77 1.36
N GLU A 185 -7.63 22.77 1.82
CA GLU A 185 -8.18 23.88 2.60
C GLU A 185 -7.86 23.82 4.10
N TRP A 186 -7.73 24.99 4.72
CA TRP A 186 -7.43 25.09 6.15
C TRP A 186 -8.70 25.17 6.98
N TYR A 187 -8.79 24.35 8.03
CA TYR A 187 -9.94 24.35 8.94
C TYR A 187 -9.53 24.17 10.42
N LYS A 188 -10.48 24.44 11.31
CA LYS A 188 -10.32 24.31 12.77
C LYS A 188 -10.90 22.97 13.22
N ALA A 189 -10.14 22.21 14.01
CA ALA A 189 -10.59 20.96 14.60
C ALA A 189 -9.81 20.61 15.88
N ASP A 190 -10.49 19.96 16.83
CA ASP A 190 -9.83 19.32 17.96
C ASP A 190 -9.15 18.03 17.49
N LEU A 191 -7.82 17.98 17.54
CA LEU A 191 -7.03 16.79 17.21
C LEU A 191 -5.79 16.73 18.09
N GLU A 192 -5.53 15.56 18.66
CA GLU A 192 -4.31 15.28 19.41
C GLU A 192 -3.63 14.07 18.80
N LEU A 193 -2.39 14.24 18.36
CA LEU A 193 -1.52 13.19 17.85
C LEU A 193 -0.28 13.08 18.75
N SER A 194 0.34 11.90 18.78
CA SER A 194 1.51 11.68 19.62
C SER A 194 2.52 10.73 18.97
N VAL A 195 3.75 10.82 19.44
CA VAL A 195 4.86 9.94 19.10
C VAL A 195 5.70 9.66 20.35
N VAL A 196 6.40 8.53 20.33
CA VAL A 196 7.46 8.25 21.28
C VAL A 196 8.74 7.95 20.52
N LYS A 197 9.82 8.64 20.90
CA LYS A 197 11.16 8.44 20.35
C LYS A 197 12.10 7.98 21.45
N TYR A 198 12.94 6.98 21.18
CA TYR A 198 13.96 6.56 22.13
C TYR A 198 15.31 7.21 21.79
N ILE A 199 15.89 7.94 22.76
CA ILE A 199 17.20 8.55 22.63
C ILE A 199 18.24 7.62 23.26
N ALA A 200 19.01 6.95 22.40
CA ALA A 200 20.09 6.08 22.82
C ALA A 200 21.16 6.87 23.61
N ALA A 201 21.94 6.20 24.46
CA ALA A 201 23.07 6.83 25.12
C ALA A 201 24.16 7.18 24.08
N ALA A 202 24.84 8.32 24.24
CA ALA A 202 25.99 8.65 23.40
C ALA A 202 27.11 7.62 23.61
N ASP A 203 27.76 7.20 22.52
CA ASP A 203 28.96 6.39 22.62
C ASP A 203 30.08 7.17 23.30
N ALA A 204 30.85 6.50 24.16
CA ALA A 204 31.77 7.13 25.12
C ALA A 204 32.96 7.90 24.51
N ASP A 205 33.01 8.09 23.18
CA ASP A 205 34.14 8.68 22.44
C ASP A 205 33.72 9.82 21.46
N SER A 206 32.47 10.30 21.45
CA SER A 206 32.00 11.32 20.49
C SER A 206 32.18 12.79 20.93
N SER A 207 32.93 13.07 21.99
CA SER A 207 33.01 14.43 22.58
C SER A 207 33.76 15.48 21.76
N ASP A 208 34.28 15.12 20.58
CA ASP A 208 35.03 16.02 19.68
C ASP A 208 34.35 16.20 18.30
N THR A 209 33.21 15.56 18.02
CA THR A 209 32.47 15.69 16.75
C THR A 209 31.25 16.58 16.94
N SER A 210 31.40 17.87 16.63
CA SER A 210 30.30 18.78 16.34
C SER A 210 29.90 18.62 14.88
N GLY A 211 28.62 18.38 14.58
CA GLY A 211 28.07 18.58 13.22
C GLY A 211 27.28 17.43 12.57
N ALA A 212 26.75 16.45 13.29
CA ALA A 212 26.12 15.26 12.68
C ALA A 212 24.78 15.52 11.93
N ALA A 213 24.37 16.77 11.71
CA ALA A 213 23.12 17.13 11.03
C ALA A 213 23.15 18.56 10.42
N GLY A 214 24.27 18.99 9.85
CA GLY A 214 24.30 20.24 9.10
C GLY A 214 24.41 21.53 9.92
N ASP A 215 23.92 21.55 11.16
CA ASP A 215 23.84 22.77 11.96
C ASP A 215 24.96 22.89 12.99
N ALA A 216 25.50 24.12 13.15
CA ALA A 216 26.62 24.36 14.04
C ALA A 216 26.22 24.00 15.48
N ASN A 217 26.98 23.09 16.09
CA ASN A 217 26.81 22.57 17.45
C ASN A 217 25.83 21.40 17.62
N VAL A 218 25.20 20.84 16.58
CA VAL A 218 24.38 19.62 16.74
C VAL A 218 25.27 18.40 16.89
N ALA A 219 25.04 17.62 17.97
CA ALA A 219 25.82 16.44 18.30
C ALA A 219 25.18 15.15 17.76
N ARG A 220 23.84 15.07 17.80
CA ARG A 220 23.02 13.92 17.35
C ARG A 220 21.66 14.44 16.91
N SER A 221 21.08 13.88 15.85
CA SER A 221 19.74 14.23 15.38
C SER A 221 18.86 12.98 15.24
N PHE A 222 17.56 13.14 15.52
CA PHE A 222 16.57 12.07 15.50
C PHE A 222 15.26 12.57 14.87
N LYS A 223 14.66 11.78 13.97
CA LYS A 223 13.31 12.05 13.44
C LYS A 223 12.23 11.45 14.34
N ALA A 224 11.19 12.22 14.64
CA ALA A 224 10.04 11.82 15.42
C ALA A 224 8.76 12.40 14.82
N ASN A 225 8.34 11.87 13.68
CA ASN A 225 7.08 12.26 13.05
C ASN A 225 5.87 11.90 13.91
N VAL A 226 4.86 12.77 13.90
CA VAL A 226 3.63 12.63 14.67
C VAL A 226 2.49 12.36 13.70
N THR A 227 2.11 11.09 13.58
CA THR A 227 1.10 10.59 12.65
C THR A 227 0.01 9.81 13.37
N PHE A 228 -1.00 9.35 12.61
CA PHE A 228 -2.01 8.44 13.14
C PHE A 228 -1.40 7.15 13.70
N LEU A 229 -0.48 6.51 12.97
CA LEU A 229 0.15 5.25 13.40
C LEU A 229 1.05 5.42 14.62
N THR A 230 1.86 6.48 14.66
CA THR A 230 2.74 6.75 15.82
C THR A 230 1.90 7.02 17.08
N THR A 231 0.71 7.58 16.91
CA THR A 231 -0.22 7.80 18.03
C THR A 231 -0.73 6.48 18.60
N LEU A 232 -1.05 5.51 17.75
CA LEU A 232 -1.43 4.16 18.19
C LEU A 232 -0.27 3.47 18.93
N VAL A 233 0.94 3.56 18.38
CA VAL A 233 2.17 3.00 18.99
C VAL A 233 2.45 3.63 20.35
N ALA A 234 2.46 4.96 20.45
CA ALA A 234 2.71 5.69 21.70
C ALA A 234 1.69 5.31 22.79
N GLN A 235 0.41 5.20 22.42
CA GLN A 235 -0.63 4.78 23.35
C GLN A 235 -0.48 3.32 23.80
N ALA A 236 -0.13 2.41 22.90
CA ALA A 236 0.10 1.00 23.24
C ALA A 236 1.27 0.85 24.22
N LEU A 237 2.35 1.61 24.01
CA LEU A 237 3.51 1.63 24.91
C LEU A 237 3.17 2.18 26.30
N LEU A 238 2.41 3.29 26.37
CA LEU A 238 1.98 3.87 27.64
C LEU A 238 1.05 2.95 28.44
N GLU A 239 0.26 2.11 27.78
CA GLU A 239 -0.65 1.16 28.44
C GLU A 239 0.03 -0.13 28.90
N ALA A 240 1.18 -0.50 28.32
CA ALA A 240 1.90 -1.72 28.66
C ALA A 240 2.58 -1.66 30.04
N GLU A 241 2.76 -0.46 30.62
CA GLU A 241 3.48 -0.21 31.88
C GLU A 241 4.89 -0.86 31.93
N ALA A 242 5.52 -1.06 30.76
CA ALA A 242 6.85 -1.65 30.60
C ALA A 242 7.92 -0.58 30.32
N ASP A 243 9.19 -0.93 30.51
CA ASP A 243 10.31 -0.06 30.11
C ASP A 243 10.24 0.18 28.59
N VAL A 244 10.37 1.45 28.19
CA VAL A 244 10.31 1.85 26.77
C VAL A 244 11.72 2.06 26.24
N ASP A 245 12.18 1.09 25.44
CA ASP A 245 13.43 1.10 24.70
C ASP A 245 13.19 0.93 23.19
N ALA A 246 14.27 0.92 22.40
CA ALA A 246 14.19 0.77 20.95
C ALA A 246 13.50 -0.54 20.52
N GLY A 247 13.74 -1.66 21.22
CA GLY A 247 13.11 -2.95 20.91
C GLY A 247 11.62 -2.97 21.23
N ALA A 248 11.20 -2.31 22.32
CA ALA A 248 9.80 -2.10 22.64
C ALA A 248 9.08 -1.26 21.57
N ILE A 249 9.72 -0.18 21.08
CA ILE A 249 9.19 0.63 19.98
C ILE A 249 9.08 -0.20 18.70
N ALA A 250 10.12 -0.94 18.31
CA ALA A 250 10.12 -1.75 17.09
C ALA A 250 9.04 -2.84 17.11
N SER A 251 8.97 -3.63 18.19
CA SER A 251 7.95 -4.67 18.33
C SER A 251 6.52 -4.11 18.36
N THR A 252 6.29 -2.96 19.00
CA THR A 252 4.98 -2.31 19.04
C THR A 252 4.60 -1.68 17.70
N SER A 253 5.58 -1.12 16.98
CA SER A 253 5.41 -0.57 15.63
C SER A 253 5.00 -1.68 14.66
N LEU A 254 5.77 -2.76 14.60
CA LEU A 254 5.45 -3.93 13.77
C LEU A 254 4.05 -4.47 14.05
N ASN A 255 3.72 -4.69 15.33
CA ASN A 255 2.41 -5.21 15.69
C ASN A 255 1.29 -4.24 15.31
N THR A 256 1.48 -2.93 15.53
CA THR A 256 0.48 -1.92 15.16
C THR A 256 0.24 -1.90 13.65
N VAL A 257 1.30 -1.95 12.85
CA VAL A 257 1.19 -1.96 11.38
C VAL A 257 0.49 -3.23 10.90
N ILE A 258 0.91 -4.43 11.34
CA ILE A 258 0.24 -5.69 10.95
C ILE A 258 -1.24 -5.68 11.32
N GLN A 259 -1.58 -5.20 12.53
CA GLN A 259 -2.97 -5.19 12.99
C GLN A 259 -3.85 -4.20 12.22
N VAL A 260 -3.28 -3.10 11.72
CA VAL A 260 -4.02 -2.04 11.02
C VAL A 260 -4.06 -2.27 9.51
N MET A 261 -2.93 -2.62 8.91
CA MET A 261 -2.73 -2.67 7.46
C MET A 261 -2.56 -4.09 6.92
N GLY A 262 -2.38 -5.10 7.78
CA GLY A 262 -2.11 -6.47 7.35
C GLY A 262 -0.61 -6.76 7.15
N PRO A 263 -0.23 -8.05 7.03
CA PRO A 263 1.15 -8.48 6.88
C PRO A 263 1.77 -8.03 5.54
N ASP A 264 1.03 -8.09 4.44
CA ASP A 264 1.54 -7.73 3.11
C ASP A 264 1.89 -6.23 3.04
N ALA A 265 1.01 -5.38 3.59
CA ALA A 265 1.29 -3.96 3.75
C ALA A 265 2.47 -3.69 4.68
N ALA A 266 2.61 -4.47 5.76
CA ALA A 266 3.74 -4.31 6.66
C ALA A 266 5.09 -4.56 5.94
N VAL A 267 5.16 -5.50 4.99
CA VAL A 267 6.38 -5.73 4.20
C VAL A 267 6.76 -4.49 3.36
N LEU A 268 5.78 -3.75 2.82
CA LEU A 268 6.02 -2.49 2.10
C LEU A 268 6.63 -1.41 3.00
N LEU A 269 6.35 -1.45 4.31
CA LEU A 269 6.91 -0.55 5.31
C LEU A 269 8.29 -1.02 5.83
N SER A 270 9.03 -1.87 5.09
CA SER A 270 10.32 -2.40 5.53
C SER A 270 11.32 -1.34 6.02
N ALA A 271 11.30 -0.12 5.46
CA ALA A 271 12.12 1.00 5.91
C ALA A 271 11.69 1.61 7.26
N LEU A 272 10.45 1.41 7.68
CA LEU A 272 9.82 2.10 8.81
C LEU A 272 9.36 1.16 9.94
N LEU A 273 9.33 -0.16 9.73
CA LEU A 273 8.80 -1.10 10.72
C LEU A 273 9.52 -1.10 12.07
N GLY A 274 10.82 -0.83 12.09
CA GLY A 274 11.58 -0.70 13.33
C GLY A 274 11.22 0.56 14.15
N ASP A 275 10.78 1.64 13.50
CA ASP A 275 10.29 2.85 14.14
C ASP A 275 9.50 3.68 13.13
N VAL A 276 8.16 3.60 13.19
CA VAL A 276 7.27 4.28 12.23
C VAL A 276 7.32 5.80 12.35
N SER A 277 7.99 6.35 13.37
CA SER A 277 8.20 7.80 13.49
C SER A 277 9.30 8.35 12.59
N ASN A 278 10.08 7.50 11.93
CA ASN A 278 11.11 7.95 10.99
C ASN A 278 10.54 8.47 9.65
N GLY A 279 9.25 8.25 9.37
CA GLY A 279 8.64 8.64 8.10
C GLY A 279 7.11 8.68 8.13
N GLY A 280 6.49 8.76 6.97
CA GLY A 280 5.04 8.72 6.79
C GLY A 280 4.31 10.01 7.15
N ALA A 281 5.03 11.13 7.33
CA ALA A 281 4.43 12.42 7.67
C ALA A 281 4.41 13.35 6.46
N VAL A 282 3.61 12.94 5.49
CA VAL A 282 3.42 13.66 4.23
C VAL A 282 1.98 14.17 4.15
N ASP A 283 1.83 15.47 3.87
CA ASP A 283 0.55 16.08 3.49
C ASP A 283 0.41 15.93 1.97
N LEU A 284 -0.53 15.09 1.50
CA LEU A 284 -0.67 14.84 0.07
C LEU A 284 -1.15 16.09 -0.70
N SER A 285 -1.65 17.12 0.01
CA SER A 285 -2.04 18.40 -0.56
C SER A 285 -0.89 19.42 -0.65
N ASP A 286 0.27 19.12 -0.08
CA ASP A 286 1.47 19.96 -0.09
C ASP A 286 2.74 19.14 0.20
N VAL A 287 3.20 18.40 -0.79
CA VAL A 287 4.40 17.57 -0.66
C VAL A 287 5.62 18.47 -0.87
N ASP A 288 6.32 18.77 0.22
CA ASP A 288 7.46 19.71 0.24
C ASP A 288 8.81 19.10 -0.17
N GLY A 289 8.87 17.80 -0.46
CA GLY A 289 10.10 17.13 -0.92
C GLY A 289 11.07 16.71 0.19
N GLU A 290 10.80 17.03 1.46
CA GLU A 290 11.65 16.60 2.59
C GLU A 290 11.58 15.08 2.87
N GLU A 291 10.65 14.37 2.22
CA GLU A 291 10.48 12.92 2.33
C GLU A 291 10.13 12.32 0.97
N ALA A 292 10.81 11.24 0.60
CA ALA A 292 10.51 10.50 -0.63
C ALA A 292 9.19 9.70 -0.50
N LEU A 293 8.34 9.76 -1.52
CA LEU A 293 7.06 9.05 -1.61
C LEU A 293 7.24 7.57 -1.98
N SER A 294 7.91 6.81 -1.11
CA SER A 294 8.00 5.35 -1.25
C SER A 294 6.64 4.65 -1.06
N GLN A 295 6.52 3.39 -1.50
CA GLN A 295 5.30 2.57 -1.31
C GLN A 295 4.82 2.57 0.14
N GLY A 296 5.73 2.36 1.11
CA GLY A 296 5.40 2.37 2.52
C GLY A 296 4.93 3.75 3.02
N VAL A 297 5.64 4.81 2.66
CA VAL A 297 5.30 6.20 3.05
C VAL A 297 3.93 6.60 2.49
N LEU A 298 3.70 6.33 1.21
CA LEU A 298 2.43 6.65 0.56
C LEU A 298 1.28 5.83 1.15
N ALA A 299 1.49 4.56 1.49
CA ALA A 299 0.45 3.75 2.14
C ALA A 299 0.03 4.34 3.50
N ILE A 300 0.98 4.85 4.30
CA ILE A 300 0.70 5.55 5.56
C ILE A 300 -0.03 6.87 5.32
N ALA A 301 0.39 7.65 4.33
CA ALA A 301 -0.21 8.92 3.98
C ALA A 301 -1.67 8.74 3.50
N GLN A 302 -1.92 7.79 2.60
CA GLN A 302 -3.27 7.46 2.12
C GLN A 302 -4.18 6.94 3.24
N LEU A 303 -3.66 6.12 4.16
CA LEU A 303 -4.40 5.71 5.36
C LEU A 303 -4.79 6.93 6.21
N SER A 304 -3.85 7.85 6.43
CA SER A 304 -4.07 9.06 7.25
C SER A 304 -5.10 10.00 6.61
N SER A 305 -4.97 10.26 5.31
CA SER A 305 -5.93 11.02 4.50
C SER A 305 -7.33 10.40 4.55
N SER A 306 -7.43 9.07 4.43
CA SER A 306 -8.69 8.34 4.50
C SER A 306 -9.39 8.49 5.85
N ILE A 307 -8.64 8.46 6.95
CA ILE A 307 -9.17 8.66 8.31
C ILE A 307 -9.62 10.12 8.50
N GLN A 308 -9.00 11.09 7.83
CA GLN A 308 -9.42 12.49 7.91
C GLN A 308 -10.78 12.73 7.25
N GLY A 309 -11.07 12.01 6.17
CA GLY A 309 -12.38 12.07 5.51
C GLY A 309 -13.54 11.49 6.33
N LEU A 310 -13.29 10.81 7.45
CA LEU A 310 -14.35 10.20 8.25
C LEU A 310 -15.06 11.20 9.17
N SER A 311 -16.34 10.96 9.46
CA SER A 311 -17.21 11.90 10.18
C SER A 311 -16.86 12.15 11.65
N SER A 312 -16.08 11.27 12.29
CA SER A 312 -15.60 11.45 13.66
C SER A 312 -14.25 10.77 13.87
N ILE A 313 -13.18 11.57 13.85
CA ILE A 313 -11.80 11.11 13.99
C ILE A 313 -11.57 10.43 15.35
N SER A 314 -12.08 11.02 16.43
CA SER A 314 -11.90 10.49 17.79
C SER A 314 -12.59 9.14 18.00
N GLU A 315 -13.79 8.96 17.42
CA GLU A 315 -14.51 7.68 17.47
C GLU A 315 -13.79 6.60 16.66
N VAL A 316 -13.25 6.95 15.49
CA VAL A 316 -12.46 6.04 14.65
C VAL A 316 -11.19 5.61 15.37
N MET A 317 -10.41 6.53 15.93
CA MET A 317 -9.21 6.21 16.72
C MET A 317 -9.53 5.30 17.90
N THR A 318 -10.60 5.61 18.64
CA THR A 318 -11.03 4.80 19.80
C THR A 318 -11.41 3.38 19.36
N SER A 319 -12.15 3.25 18.26
CA SER A 319 -12.62 1.96 17.76
C SER A 319 -11.49 1.11 17.20
N ILE A 320 -10.53 1.71 16.46
CA ILE A 320 -9.34 1.01 15.97
C ILE A 320 -8.54 0.48 17.15
N LYS A 321 -8.35 1.30 18.18
CA LYS A 321 -7.67 0.90 19.40
C LYS A 321 -8.36 -0.27 20.12
N GLU A 322 -9.68 -0.23 20.25
CA GLU A 322 -10.45 -1.35 20.82
C GLU A 322 -10.33 -2.61 19.96
N GLY A 323 -10.34 -2.47 18.63
CA GLY A 323 -10.16 -3.54 17.66
C GLY A 323 -8.79 -4.22 17.76
N ILE A 324 -7.70 -3.43 17.82
CA ILE A 324 -6.33 -3.94 18.01
C ILE A 324 -6.22 -4.69 19.34
N LYS A 325 -6.75 -4.14 20.44
CA LYS A 325 -6.73 -4.81 21.75
C LYS A 325 -7.50 -6.13 21.76
N ALA A 326 -8.58 -6.21 20.98
CA ALA A 326 -9.39 -7.39 20.86
C ALA A 326 -8.83 -8.42 19.86
N GLY A 327 -7.89 -8.02 18.98
CA GLY A 327 -7.44 -8.82 17.84
C GLY A 327 -8.55 -9.04 16.81
N THR A 328 -9.45 -8.07 16.66
CA THR A 328 -10.67 -8.21 15.84
C THR A 328 -10.92 -7.03 14.90
N LEU A 329 -9.91 -6.20 14.62
CA LEU A 329 -10.07 -4.95 13.86
C LEU A 329 -10.85 -5.19 12.56
N SER A 330 -10.37 -6.12 11.74
CA SER A 330 -10.94 -6.58 10.45
C SER A 330 -12.42 -6.99 10.49
N THR A 331 -12.98 -7.28 11.66
CA THR A 331 -14.37 -7.75 11.82
C THR A 331 -15.33 -6.69 12.37
N THR A 332 -14.86 -5.46 12.61
CA THR A 332 -15.68 -4.37 13.15
C THR A 332 -16.35 -3.54 12.05
N ASP A 333 -17.52 -2.96 12.34
CA ASP A 333 -18.20 -2.02 11.43
C ASP A 333 -17.32 -0.81 11.06
N VAL A 334 -16.41 -0.42 11.97
CA VAL A 334 -15.45 0.66 11.73
C VAL A 334 -14.37 0.24 10.73
N ALA A 335 -13.91 -1.01 10.74
CA ALA A 335 -12.98 -1.50 9.73
C ALA A 335 -13.61 -1.55 8.34
N ALA A 336 -14.87 -1.96 8.21
CA ALA A 336 -15.55 -1.91 6.90
C ALA A 336 -15.68 -0.47 6.36
N THR A 337 -15.96 0.48 7.25
CA THR A 337 -16.03 1.91 6.90
C THR A 337 -14.66 2.46 6.50
N LEU A 338 -13.62 2.10 7.26
CA LEU A 338 -12.23 2.47 6.98
C LEU A 338 -11.75 1.85 5.67
N GLN A 339 -12.02 0.56 5.44
CA GLN A 339 -11.70 -0.14 4.20
C GLN A 339 -12.30 0.57 2.99
N THR A 340 -13.58 0.91 3.06
CA THR A 340 -14.25 1.63 1.98
C THR A 340 -13.59 2.99 1.73
N ALA A 341 -13.20 3.71 2.78
CA ALA A 341 -12.51 4.99 2.65
C ALA A 341 -11.11 4.83 2.03
N VAL A 342 -10.32 3.86 2.51
CA VAL A 342 -8.96 3.60 2.01
C VAL A 342 -8.99 3.16 0.54
N SER A 343 -9.82 2.18 0.18
CA SER A 343 -9.94 1.74 -1.22
C SER A 343 -10.40 2.88 -2.15
N SER A 344 -11.27 3.78 -1.66
CA SER A 344 -11.68 4.97 -2.41
C SER A 344 -10.54 5.97 -2.60
N THR A 345 -9.80 6.27 -1.52
CA THR A 345 -8.64 7.17 -1.56
C THR A 345 -7.54 6.62 -2.47
N ALA A 346 -7.22 5.33 -2.38
CA ALA A 346 -6.22 4.69 -3.22
C ALA A 346 -6.61 4.73 -4.70
N SER A 347 -7.88 4.49 -5.02
CA SER A 347 -8.39 4.59 -6.40
C SER A 347 -8.31 6.01 -6.95
N VAL A 348 -8.58 7.02 -6.11
CA VAL A 348 -8.40 8.44 -6.49
C VAL A 348 -6.92 8.74 -6.69
N PHE A 349 -6.04 8.23 -5.84
CA PHE A 349 -4.60 8.44 -5.95
C PHE A 349 -4.02 7.85 -7.24
N VAL A 350 -4.44 6.65 -7.64
CA VAL A 350 -4.07 6.07 -8.94
C VAL A 350 -4.49 6.98 -10.08
N ALA A 351 -5.72 7.52 -10.05
CA ALA A 351 -6.16 8.47 -11.07
C ALA A 351 -5.35 9.78 -11.06
N ILE A 352 -4.85 10.23 -9.91
CA ILE A 352 -3.95 11.38 -9.78
C ILE A 352 -2.57 11.07 -10.37
N ALA A 353 -2.03 9.89 -10.09
CA ALA A 353 -0.71 9.48 -10.56
C ALA A 353 -0.69 9.22 -12.07
N THR A 354 -1.75 8.64 -12.63
CA THR A 354 -1.75 8.14 -14.02
C THR A 354 -2.66 8.90 -14.99
N GLY A 355 -3.56 9.75 -14.49
CA GLY A 355 -4.67 10.33 -15.26
C GLY A 355 -4.62 11.84 -15.44
N ASP A 356 -5.53 12.35 -16.26
CA ASP A 356 -5.80 13.78 -16.39
C ASP A 356 -6.87 14.26 -15.39
N GLU A 357 -7.16 15.57 -15.36
CA GLU A 357 -8.18 16.12 -14.46
C GLU A 357 -9.56 15.46 -14.63
N ALA A 358 -9.91 14.98 -15.84
CA ALA A 358 -11.18 14.32 -16.09
C ALA A 358 -11.23 12.91 -15.49
N ALA A 359 -10.11 12.18 -15.55
CA ALA A 359 -9.94 10.90 -14.87
C ALA A 359 -10.01 11.07 -13.35
N ILE A 360 -9.28 12.05 -12.80
CA ILE A 360 -9.31 12.37 -11.36
C ILE A 360 -10.73 12.71 -10.93
N LYS A 361 -11.42 13.59 -11.66
CA LYS A 361 -12.82 13.93 -11.39
C LYS A 361 -13.73 12.70 -11.36
N THR A 362 -13.58 11.81 -12.32
CA THR A 362 -14.39 10.58 -12.40
C THR A 362 -14.14 9.68 -11.18
N ALA A 363 -12.88 9.54 -10.78
CA ALA A 363 -12.51 8.79 -9.59
C ALA A 363 -13.07 9.42 -8.30
N LEU A 364 -13.03 10.76 -8.18
CA LEU A 364 -13.62 11.50 -7.07
C LEU A 364 -15.13 11.26 -6.95
N GLU A 365 -15.87 11.33 -8.06
CA GLU A 365 -17.31 11.08 -8.08
C GLU A 365 -17.65 9.63 -7.67
N ALA A 366 -16.83 8.66 -8.11
CA ALA A 366 -16.98 7.26 -7.70
C ALA A 366 -16.67 7.05 -6.21
N ALA A 367 -15.59 7.64 -5.70
CA ALA A 367 -15.22 7.61 -4.29
C ALA A 367 -16.31 8.22 -3.40
N TYR A 368 -16.88 9.36 -3.80
CA TYR A 368 -18.01 9.97 -3.10
C TYR A 368 -19.23 9.04 -3.05
N ALA A 369 -19.54 8.38 -4.17
CA ALA A 369 -20.66 7.45 -4.25
C ALA A 369 -20.47 6.18 -3.40
N ALA A 370 -19.23 5.71 -3.25
CA ALA A 370 -18.88 4.57 -2.40
C ALA A 370 -18.99 4.91 -0.90
N LYS A 371 -18.54 6.10 -0.51
CA LYS A 371 -18.54 6.56 0.89
C LYS A 371 -19.93 6.92 1.43
N VAL A 372 -20.82 7.43 0.58
CA VAL A 372 -22.17 7.85 0.99
C VAL A 372 -23.19 6.74 0.68
N PRO A 373 -23.88 6.16 1.68
CA PRO A 373 -24.88 5.13 1.43
C PRO A 373 -26.08 5.69 0.66
N ALA A 374 -26.26 5.23 -0.59
CA ALA A 374 -27.36 5.61 -1.49
C ALA A 374 -27.50 7.13 -1.69
N PRO A 375 -26.47 7.80 -2.25
CA PRO A 375 -26.51 9.24 -2.47
C PRO A 375 -27.60 9.55 -3.49
N SER A 376 -28.36 10.62 -3.24
CA SER A 376 -29.34 11.09 -4.21
C SER A 376 -28.64 11.66 -5.44
N ALA A 377 -29.29 11.63 -6.60
CA ALA A 377 -28.76 12.24 -7.82
C ALA A 377 -28.47 13.75 -7.66
N ALA A 378 -29.10 14.42 -6.70
CA ALA A 378 -28.84 15.81 -6.38
C ALA A 378 -27.56 16.00 -5.54
N GLU A 379 -27.23 15.06 -4.65
CA GLU A 379 -25.99 15.07 -3.87
C GLU A 379 -24.78 14.72 -4.73
N ILE A 380 -24.92 13.76 -5.65
CA ILE A 380 -23.88 13.46 -6.66
C ILE A 380 -23.65 14.68 -7.54
N ALA A 381 -24.71 15.32 -8.03
CA ALA A 381 -24.58 16.52 -8.86
C ALA A 381 -23.96 17.71 -8.11
N ALA A 382 -24.23 17.86 -6.81
CA ALA A 382 -23.61 18.89 -5.98
C ALA A 382 -22.11 18.64 -5.77
N PHE A 383 -21.72 17.40 -5.44
CA PHE A 383 -20.30 17.06 -5.34
C PHE A 383 -19.56 17.19 -6.69
N ALA A 384 -20.23 16.85 -7.80
CA ALA A 384 -19.69 17.00 -9.14
C ALA A 384 -19.35 18.45 -9.52
N GLU A 385 -19.99 19.45 -8.89
CA GLU A 385 -19.67 20.87 -9.08
C GLU A 385 -18.32 21.23 -8.43
N ASN A 386 -17.98 20.63 -7.28
CA ASN A 386 -16.75 20.91 -6.53
C ASN A 386 -15.58 19.99 -6.94
N SER A 387 -15.88 18.75 -7.36
CA SER A 387 -14.89 17.75 -7.80
C SER A 387 -13.93 18.23 -8.89
N ALA A 388 -14.33 19.19 -9.72
CA ALA A 388 -13.44 19.78 -10.73
C ALA A 388 -12.32 20.63 -10.09
N GLY A 389 -12.66 21.45 -9.09
CA GLY A 389 -11.66 22.24 -8.35
C GLY A 389 -10.74 21.35 -7.52
N ILE A 390 -11.30 20.31 -6.89
CA ILE A 390 -10.51 19.29 -6.17
C ILE A 390 -9.56 18.57 -7.12
N ALA A 391 -10.00 18.19 -8.32
CA ALA A 391 -9.16 17.51 -9.31
C ALA A 391 -7.96 18.38 -9.74
N THR A 392 -8.18 19.68 -9.97
CA THR A 392 -7.09 20.63 -10.27
C THR A 392 -6.12 20.74 -9.09
N LYS A 393 -6.61 20.97 -7.86
CA LYS A 393 -5.73 21.05 -6.66
C LYS A 393 -4.94 19.76 -6.42
N ALA A 394 -5.57 18.60 -6.61
CA ALA A 394 -4.92 17.30 -6.44
C ALA A 394 -3.85 17.05 -7.51
N LYS A 395 -4.10 17.48 -8.75
CA LYS A 395 -3.12 17.46 -9.81
C LYS A 395 -1.93 18.39 -9.52
N GLU A 396 -2.19 19.63 -9.11
CA GLU A 396 -1.15 20.58 -8.71
C GLU A 396 -0.29 20.04 -7.57
N ALA A 397 -0.90 19.40 -6.56
CA ALA A 397 -0.15 18.79 -5.46
C ALA A 397 0.76 17.65 -5.92
N LYS A 398 0.31 16.81 -6.87
CA LYS A 398 1.11 15.75 -7.48
C LYS A 398 2.24 16.33 -8.32
N ASP A 399 1.96 17.34 -9.14
CA ASP A 399 2.98 18.00 -9.97
C ASP A 399 4.04 18.68 -9.06
N ASN A 400 3.64 19.31 -7.96
CA ASN A 400 4.56 19.86 -6.96
C ASN A 400 5.38 18.78 -6.25
N ALA A 401 4.80 17.62 -5.91
CA ALA A 401 5.52 16.51 -5.32
C ALA A 401 6.66 16.01 -6.23
N VAL A 402 6.39 15.95 -7.54
CA VAL A 402 7.39 15.58 -8.55
C VAL A 402 8.47 16.64 -8.69
N LYS A 403 8.06 17.91 -8.79
CA LYS A 403 8.99 19.05 -8.87
C LYS A 403 9.92 19.14 -7.67
N ASN A 404 9.41 18.85 -6.47
CA ASN A 404 10.17 18.85 -5.23
C ASN A 404 11.00 17.55 -5.03
N GLY A 405 11.07 16.66 -6.02
CA GLY A 405 11.90 15.46 -5.97
C GLY A 405 11.39 14.35 -5.07
N ALA A 406 10.14 14.42 -4.59
CA ALA A 406 9.59 13.40 -3.69
C ALA A 406 9.40 12.05 -4.39
N ALA A 407 9.09 12.06 -5.69
CA ALA A 407 9.10 10.91 -6.59
C ALA A 407 9.08 11.41 -8.04
N SER A 408 9.60 10.64 -9.00
CA SER A 408 9.30 10.92 -10.41
C SER A 408 7.85 10.53 -10.74
N ASP A 409 7.28 11.09 -11.80
CA ASP A 409 5.93 10.71 -12.21
C ASP A 409 5.79 9.21 -12.54
N ALA A 410 6.80 8.61 -13.17
CA ALA A 410 6.78 7.20 -13.54
C ALA A 410 6.81 6.30 -12.29
N GLU A 411 7.68 6.62 -11.35
CA GLU A 411 7.73 5.93 -10.06
C GLU A 411 6.41 6.11 -9.30
N LEU A 412 5.84 7.32 -9.30
CA LEU A 412 4.59 7.58 -8.60
C LEU A 412 3.42 6.75 -9.15
N ALA A 413 3.35 6.54 -10.47
CA ALA A 413 2.37 5.68 -11.10
C ALA A 413 2.51 4.21 -10.65
N GLU A 414 3.73 3.66 -10.69
CA GLU A 414 4.00 2.29 -10.23
C GLU A 414 3.70 2.11 -8.74
N ILE A 415 4.13 3.08 -7.93
CA ILE A 415 3.92 3.10 -6.48
C ILE A 415 2.42 3.19 -6.16
N ALA A 416 1.66 4.01 -6.88
CA ALA A 416 0.22 4.16 -6.68
C ALA A 416 -0.52 2.84 -6.87
N THR A 417 -0.23 2.11 -7.95
CA THR A 417 -0.85 0.80 -8.23
C THR A 417 -0.47 -0.23 -7.17
N ALA A 418 0.82 -0.33 -6.80
CA ALA A 418 1.27 -1.26 -5.76
C ALA A 418 0.60 -0.98 -4.40
N VAL A 419 0.50 0.30 -4.04
CA VAL A 419 -0.17 0.72 -2.80
C VAL A 419 -1.67 0.45 -2.85
N GLN A 420 -2.33 0.65 -4.00
CA GLN A 420 -3.74 0.32 -4.15
C GLN A 420 -4.00 -1.16 -3.85
N THR A 421 -3.26 -2.06 -4.51
CA THR A 421 -3.42 -3.52 -4.34
C THR A 421 -3.23 -3.93 -2.88
N VAL A 422 -2.21 -3.40 -2.22
CA VAL A 422 -1.87 -3.82 -0.86
C VAL A 422 -2.79 -3.20 0.21
N LEU A 423 -3.49 -2.11 -0.12
CA LEU A 423 -4.51 -1.50 0.74
C LEU A 423 -5.94 -2.02 0.48
N GLU A 424 -6.12 -3.01 -0.40
CA GLU A 424 -7.43 -3.63 -0.68
C GLU A 424 -8.02 -4.38 0.53
N GLU A 425 -7.16 -4.88 1.42
CA GLU A 425 -7.56 -5.57 2.64
C GLU A 425 -6.79 -5.05 3.85
N LEU A 426 -7.50 -4.35 4.74
CA LEU A 426 -6.96 -3.82 5.98
C LEU A 426 -7.14 -4.79 7.13
N GLY A 427 -6.09 -4.84 7.95
CA GLY A 427 -6.02 -5.69 9.12
C GLY A 427 -5.75 -7.15 8.75
N CYS A 428 -6.04 -8.03 9.70
CA CYS A 428 -5.70 -9.45 9.61
C CYS A 428 -6.68 -10.24 10.49
N THR A 429 -6.68 -11.58 10.39
CA THR A 429 -7.46 -12.43 11.31
C THR A 429 -6.67 -13.62 11.84
N GLY A 430 -6.95 -14.02 13.09
CA GLY A 430 -6.39 -15.24 13.66
C GLY A 430 -4.86 -15.23 13.76
N ASP A 431 -4.22 -16.31 13.31
CA ASP A 431 -2.76 -16.47 13.39
C ASP A 431 -2.01 -15.62 12.36
N GLU A 432 -2.68 -15.13 11.31
CA GLU A 432 -2.09 -14.22 10.28
C GLU A 432 -1.75 -12.84 10.86
N CYS A 433 -2.35 -12.48 11.99
CA CYS A 433 -2.05 -11.25 12.73
C CYS A 433 -0.74 -11.26 13.52
N VAL A 434 0.04 -12.33 13.41
CA VAL A 434 1.30 -12.50 14.12
C VAL A 434 2.41 -12.73 13.09
N ALA A 435 3.47 -11.93 13.17
CA ALA A 435 4.65 -12.09 12.33
C ALA A 435 5.28 -13.49 12.57
N GLY A 436 5.20 -14.34 11.55
CA GLY A 436 5.84 -15.67 11.52
C GLY A 436 7.20 -15.66 10.80
N ASP A 437 7.85 -16.83 10.75
CA ASP A 437 9.17 -16.97 10.10
C ASP A 437 9.14 -16.55 8.63
N ASP A 438 8.07 -16.89 7.90
CA ASP A 438 7.90 -16.53 6.48
C ASP A 438 7.81 -15.00 6.30
N PHE A 439 7.04 -14.32 7.16
CA PHE A 439 6.98 -12.84 7.16
C PHE A 439 8.36 -12.21 7.36
N TYR A 440 9.16 -12.70 8.30
CA TYR A 440 10.50 -12.15 8.52
C TYR A 440 11.45 -12.44 7.35
N ALA A 441 11.27 -13.55 6.64
CA ALA A 441 12.02 -13.84 5.43
C ALA A 441 11.65 -12.86 4.30
N ASP A 442 10.36 -12.60 4.09
CA ASP A 442 9.87 -11.66 3.08
C ASP A 442 10.27 -10.21 3.43
N LEU A 443 10.18 -9.83 4.70
CA LEU A 443 10.66 -8.56 5.20
C LEU A 443 12.16 -8.38 4.96
N ALA A 444 12.96 -9.42 5.17
CA ALA A 444 14.40 -9.36 4.88
C ALA A 444 14.68 -9.21 3.38
N VAL A 445 13.88 -9.84 2.51
CA VAL A 445 14.01 -9.67 1.05
C VAL A 445 13.65 -8.23 0.65
N ALA A 446 12.52 -7.71 1.13
CA ALA A 446 12.08 -6.34 0.85
C ALA A 446 13.10 -5.31 1.36
N LEU A 447 13.61 -5.48 2.58
CA LEU A 447 14.62 -4.58 3.15
C LEU A 447 15.94 -4.61 2.36
N ASN A 448 16.40 -5.79 1.90
CA ASN A 448 17.61 -5.87 1.08
C ASN A 448 17.43 -5.16 -0.27
N ALA A 449 16.26 -5.27 -0.90
CA ALA A 449 15.98 -4.55 -2.15
C ALA A 449 16.06 -3.02 -1.95
N GLN A 450 15.54 -2.51 -0.83
CA GLN A 450 15.64 -1.10 -0.44
C GLN A 450 17.09 -0.69 -0.16
N LEU A 451 17.87 -1.52 0.55
CA LEU A 451 19.29 -1.29 0.80
C LEU A 451 20.11 -1.22 -0.49
N ASP A 452 19.85 -2.11 -1.45
CA ASP A 452 20.54 -2.12 -2.75
C ASP A 452 20.21 -0.85 -3.56
N ALA A 453 18.96 -0.41 -3.55
CA ALA A 453 18.52 0.83 -4.20
C ALA A 453 19.21 2.04 -3.56
N SER A 454 19.10 2.21 -2.24
CA SER A 454 19.71 3.33 -1.54
C SER A 454 21.24 3.33 -1.53
N SER A 455 21.89 2.16 -1.68
CA SER A 455 23.34 2.10 -1.91
C SER A 455 23.73 2.63 -3.29
N THR A 456 22.86 2.46 -4.29
CA THR A 456 23.03 3.03 -5.62
C THR A 456 22.82 4.54 -5.58
N GLU A 457 21.74 5.00 -4.94
CA GLU A 457 21.46 6.43 -4.69
C GLU A 457 22.65 7.11 -4.00
N LEU A 458 23.22 6.48 -2.95
CA LEU A 458 24.40 7.00 -2.27
C LEU A 458 25.60 7.17 -3.21
N THR A 459 25.83 6.19 -4.08
CA THR A 459 26.98 6.24 -5.01
C THR A 459 26.81 7.38 -6.02
N GLU A 460 25.59 7.64 -6.47
CA GLU A 460 25.27 8.75 -7.36
C GLU A 460 25.38 10.10 -6.64
N LEU A 461 24.86 10.20 -5.42
CA LEU A 461 25.01 11.37 -4.55
C LEU A 461 26.49 11.70 -4.33
N GLN A 462 27.32 10.71 -3.98
CA GLN A 462 28.76 10.89 -3.80
C GLN A 462 29.46 11.45 -5.04
N ALA A 463 29.07 10.99 -6.23
CA ALA A 463 29.63 11.52 -7.48
C ALA A 463 29.20 12.97 -7.74
N SER A 464 27.97 13.34 -7.35
CA SER A 464 27.48 14.71 -7.42
C SER A 464 28.15 15.63 -6.40
N VAL A 465 28.35 15.17 -5.17
CA VAL A 465 29.11 15.89 -4.12
C VAL A 465 30.54 16.14 -4.58
N ASP A 466 31.24 15.12 -5.08
CA ASP A 466 32.60 15.26 -5.63
C ASP A 466 32.67 16.33 -6.74
N ALA A 467 31.67 16.38 -7.62
CA ALA A 467 31.58 17.38 -8.69
C ALA A 467 31.30 18.79 -8.14
N ALA A 468 30.42 18.91 -7.15
CA ALA A 468 30.12 20.15 -6.46
C ALA A 468 31.36 20.72 -5.74
N GLU A 469 32.10 19.88 -5.03
CA GLU A 469 33.35 20.27 -4.38
C GLU A 469 34.42 20.75 -5.38
N GLU A 470 34.51 20.14 -6.57
CA GLU A 470 35.40 20.61 -7.64
C GLU A 470 35.01 22.02 -8.11
N MET A 471 33.71 22.28 -8.29
CA MET A 471 33.20 23.60 -8.65
C MET A 471 33.48 24.64 -7.55
N LEU A 472 33.24 24.29 -6.28
CA LEU A 472 33.56 25.14 -5.13
C LEU A 472 35.05 25.51 -5.12
N ALA A 473 35.94 24.54 -5.32
CA ALA A 473 37.38 24.78 -5.34
C ALA A 473 37.81 25.72 -6.48
N ASP A 474 37.19 25.60 -7.66
CA ASP A 474 37.44 26.48 -8.80
C ASP A 474 36.99 27.93 -8.50
N VAL A 475 35.83 28.12 -7.86
CA VAL A 475 35.35 29.46 -7.46
C VAL A 475 36.22 30.05 -6.35
N GLN A 476 36.61 29.26 -5.35
CA GLN A 476 37.54 29.70 -4.30
C GLN A 476 38.88 30.19 -4.87
N ALA A 477 39.35 29.61 -5.97
CA ALA A 477 40.59 30.02 -6.64
C ALA A 477 40.51 31.41 -7.31
N LEU A 478 39.30 31.91 -7.58
CA LEU A 478 39.04 33.26 -8.11
C LEU A 478 38.98 34.33 -7.00
N GLY A 479 38.79 33.93 -5.75
CA GLY A 479 38.65 34.82 -4.59
C GLY A 479 39.96 35.34 -3.98
N GLY A 480 39.83 36.18 -2.95
CA GLY A 480 40.95 36.65 -2.13
C GLY A 480 42.04 37.38 -2.91
N ASP A 481 43.30 36.94 -2.77
CA ASP A 481 44.48 37.55 -3.42
C ASP A 481 44.46 37.46 -4.97
N ALA A 482 43.58 36.64 -5.55
CA ALA A 482 43.41 36.56 -7.01
C ALA A 482 42.66 37.77 -7.59
N ILE A 483 41.85 38.44 -6.77
CA ILE A 483 41.13 39.66 -7.14
C ILE A 483 42.13 40.83 -7.13
N THR A 484 42.48 41.33 -8.31
CA THR A 484 43.49 42.40 -8.47
C THR A 484 42.97 43.67 -9.11
N ASP A 485 41.78 43.60 -9.72
CA ASP A 485 41.08 44.71 -10.34
C ASP A 485 39.57 44.43 -10.42
N ALA A 486 38.82 45.46 -10.87
CA ALA A 486 37.37 45.39 -11.01
C ALA A 486 36.89 44.28 -11.96
N ASP A 487 37.65 43.94 -13.01
CA ASP A 487 37.26 42.91 -13.96
C ASP A 487 37.35 41.52 -13.28
N SER A 488 38.44 41.24 -12.56
CA SER A 488 38.57 40.01 -11.76
C SER A 488 37.57 39.92 -10.60
N ALA A 489 37.14 41.05 -10.04
CA ALA A 489 36.10 41.08 -9.02
C ALA A 489 34.70 40.75 -9.59
N ILE A 490 34.38 41.25 -10.79
CA ILE A 490 33.14 40.89 -11.50
C ILE A 490 33.12 39.39 -11.84
N GLU A 491 34.24 38.84 -12.33
CA GLU A 491 34.36 37.40 -12.64
C GLU A 491 34.13 36.53 -11.39
N PHE A 492 34.71 36.92 -10.25
CA PHE A 492 34.50 36.21 -8.98
C PHE A 492 33.03 36.27 -8.53
N VAL A 493 32.42 37.46 -8.52
CA VAL A 493 31.00 37.61 -8.11
C VAL A 493 30.07 36.79 -9.00
N ALA A 494 30.28 36.83 -10.31
CA ALA A 494 29.48 36.04 -11.25
C ALA A 494 29.65 34.53 -11.06
N ALA A 495 30.87 34.08 -10.74
CA ALA A 495 31.15 32.67 -10.45
C ALA A 495 30.53 32.20 -9.13
N VAL A 496 30.51 33.04 -8.10
CA VAL A 496 29.83 32.76 -6.83
C VAL A 496 28.32 32.62 -7.03
N ALA A 497 27.69 33.56 -7.75
CA ALA A 497 26.26 33.48 -8.06
C ALA A 497 25.92 32.24 -8.91
N ALA A 498 26.79 31.84 -9.85
CA ALA A 498 26.58 30.61 -10.61
C ALA A 498 26.68 29.35 -9.73
N LEU A 499 27.61 29.31 -8.78
CA LEU A 499 27.75 28.20 -7.84
C LEU A 499 26.56 28.10 -6.88
N GLU A 500 26.07 29.24 -6.37
CA GLU A 500 24.89 29.30 -5.51
C GLU A 500 23.64 28.76 -6.23
N ASN A 501 23.39 29.22 -7.47
CA ASN A 501 22.28 28.74 -8.29
C ASN A 501 22.39 27.24 -8.62
N GLU A 502 23.60 26.72 -8.87
CA GLU A 502 23.81 25.29 -9.14
C GLU A 502 23.65 24.45 -7.87
N ALA A 503 24.06 24.95 -6.71
CA ALA A 503 23.86 24.29 -5.42
C ALA A 503 22.37 24.17 -5.07
N GLU A 504 21.60 25.25 -5.28
CA GLU A 504 20.15 25.25 -5.12
C GLU A 504 19.48 24.26 -6.08
N ALA A 505 19.89 24.26 -7.36
CA ALA A 505 19.32 23.35 -8.36
C ALA A 505 19.66 21.88 -8.13
N ALA A 506 20.79 21.58 -7.48
CA ALA A 506 21.22 20.23 -7.18
C ALA A 506 20.60 19.67 -5.89
N ASP A 507 20.26 20.53 -4.93
CA ASP A 507 19.62 20.20 -3.65
C ASP A 507 20.24 18.98 -2.92
N LEU A 508 21.58 18.88 -2.98
CA LEU A 508 22.30 17.69 -2.53
C LEU A 508 22.15 17.46 -1.01
N SER A 509 22.05 18.53 -0.22
CA SER A 509 21.88 18.47 1.24
C SER A 509 20.58 17.75 1.61
N ASN A 510 19.47 18.09 0.95
CA ASN A 510 18.19 17.41 1.15
C ASN A 510 18.27 15.93 0.71
N MET A 511 18.90 15.63 -0.43
CA MET A 511 19.10 14.24 -0.89
C MET A 511 19.89 13.40 0.13
N ALA A 512 20.96 13.96 0.69
CA ALA A 512 21.78 13.31 1.71
C ALA A 512 21.00 13.06 3.00
N ASP A 513 20.21 14.05 3.46
CA ASP A 513 19.38 13.95 4.66
C ASP A 513 18.28 12.89 4.51
N ILE A 514 17.59 12.86 3.37
CA ILE A 514 16.58 11.83 3.06
C ILE A 514 17.20 10.44 3.15
N LEU A 515 18.36 10.24 2.52
CA LEU A 515 19.07 8.97 2.52
C LEU A 515 19.54 8.57 3.92
N TYR A 516 20.07 9.53 4.69
CA TYR A 516 20.47 9.30 6.08
C TYR A 516 19.29 8.90 6.96
N VAL A 517 18.14 9.57 6.84
CA VAL A 517 16.91 9.21 7.59
C VAL A 517 16.40 7.82 7.18
N LYS A 518 16.36 7.50 5.87
CA LYS A 518 16.01 6.15 5.37
C LYS A 518 16.91 5.08 5.99
N SER A 519 18.22 5.32 6.03
CA SER A 519 19.21 4.37 6.56
C SER A 519 19.04 4.08 8.05
N GLN A 520 18.63 5.07 8.85
CA GLN A 520 18.26 4.87 10.26
C GLN A 520 17.09 3.89 10.40
N GLY A 521 16.09 4.04 9.52
CA GLY A 521 14.97 3.12 9.41
C GLY A 521 15.41 1.69 9.09
N TYR A 522 16.31 1.52 8.12
CA TYR A 522 16.87 0.22 7.77
C TYR A 522 17.61 -0.44 8.93
N VAL A 523 18.42 0.30 9.68
CA VAL A 523 19.14 -0.21 10.86
C VAL A 523 18.15 -0.68 11.93
N SER A 524 17.07 0.06 12.16
CA SER A 524 16.04 -0.32 13.13
C SER A 524 15.31 -1.61 12.72
N THR A 525 14.87 -1.72 11.46
CA THR A 525 14.22 -2.94 10.95
C THR A 525 15.18 -4.13 10.89
N ALA A 526 16.43 -3.92 10.49
CA ALA A 526 17.43 -4.98 10.47
C ALA A 526 17.77 -5.48 11.89
N SER A 527 17.77 -4.59 12.88
CA SER A 527 17.92 -4.96 14.30
C SER A 527 16.75 -5.84 14.76
N LEU A 528 15.52 -5.48 14.39
CA LEU A 528 14.33 -6.31 14.64
C LEU A 528 14.46 -7.71 14.01
N LEU A 529 14.97 -7.81 12.78
CA LEU A 529 15.25 -9.10 12.13
C LEU A 529 16.30 -9.90 12.91
N VAL A 530 17.40 -9.27 13.35
CA VAL A 530 18.47 -9.94 14.12
C VAL A 530 17.98 -10.46 15.47
N GLU A 531 17.06 -9.77 16.12
CA GLU A 531 16.41 -10.24 17.36
C GLU A 531 15.64 -11.55 17.14
N GLN A 532 15.05 -11.73 15.96
CA GLN A 532 14.37 -12.99 15.58
C GLN A 532 15.37 -14.08 15.21
N SER A 533 16.37 -13.76 14.38
CA SER A 533 17.40 -14.69 13.96
C SER A 533 18.72 -14.00 13.67
N SER A 534 19.81 -14.55 14.22
CA SER A 534 21.17 -14.10 13.92
C SER A 534 21.59 -14.28 12.45
N ASP A 535 20.81 -15.01 11.65
CA ASP A 535 21.08 -15.19 10.22
C ASP A 535 20.95 -13.87 9.44
N TYR A 536 20.19 -12.89 9.96
CA TYR A 536 20.01 -11.57 9.36
C TYR A 536 21.11 -10.56 9.71
N GLN A 537 22.17 -10.96 10.43
CA GLN A 537 23.26 -10.05 10.82
C GLN A 537 23.90 -9.34 9.62
N GLY A 538 24.01 -10.01 8.47
CA GLY A 538 24.56 -9.37 7.26
C GLY A 538 23.69 -8.23 6.72
N VAL A 539 22.37 -8.26 6.95
CA VAL A 539 21.44 -7.18 6.58
C VAL A 539 21.67 -5.98 7.50
N LEU A 540 21.83 -6.22 8.80
CA LEU A 540 22.13 -5.16 9.78
C LEU A 540 23.49 -4.53 9.51
N ASP A 541 24.53 -5.33 9.26
CA ASP A 541 25.87 -4.81 8.94
C ASP A 541 25.82 -3.90 7.70
N THR A 542 25.07 -4.29 6.66
CA THR A 542 24.92 -3.50 5.42
C THR A 542 24.14 -2.20 5.67
N ALA A 543 23.07 -2.25 6.47
CA ALA A 543 22.29 -1.07 6.84
C ALA A 543 23.11 -0.06 7.65
N THR A 544 23.93 -0.54 8.59
CA THR A 544 24.83 0.32 9.38
C THR A 544 25.92 0.93 8.50
N ASP A 545 26.54 0.15 7.60
CA ASP A 545 27.54 0.69 6.67
C ASP A 545 26.94 1.79 5.77
N LEU A 546 25.69 1.62 5.30
CA LEU A 546 24.97 2.64 4.53
C LEU A 546 24.68 3.89 5.37
N GLN A 547 24.23 3.71 6.62
CA GLN A 547 23.96 4.83 7.54
C GLN A 547 25.21 5.66 7.82
N ASP A 548 26.32 5.01 8.13
CA ASP A 548 27.59 5.68 8.42
C ASP A 548 28.09 6.45 7.19
N ALA A 549 27.93 5.87 5.99
CA ALA A 549 28.35 6.51 4.75
C ALA A 549 27.44 7.68 4.35
N ALA A 550 26.13 7.57 4.53
CA ALA A 550 25.20 8.68 4.30
C ALA A 550 25.45 9.84 5.26
N LEU A 551 25.75 9.56 6.54
CA LEU A 551 26.11 10.58 7.52
C LEU A 551 27.37 11.36 7.11
N VAL A 552 28.37 10.69 6.55
CA VAL A 552 29.58 11.37 6.04
C VAL A 552 29.23 12.38 4.94
N GLU A 553 28.29 12.06 4.05
CA GLU A 553 27.88 13.01 3.00
C GLU A 553 27.08 14.19 3.55
N VAL A 554 26.23 13.98 4.56
CA VAL A 554 25.56 15.07 5.29
C VAL A 554 26.60 16.02 5.91
N GLU A 555 27.66 15.49 6.52
CA GLU A 555 28.76 16.29 7.07
C GLU A 555 29.54 17.05 5.98
N ASN A 556 29.85 16.41 4.85
CA ASN A 556 30.54 17.06 3.72
C ASN A 556 29.72 18.22 3.15
N LEU A 557 28.41 18.03 2.99
CA LEU A 557 27.50 19.02 2.44
C LEU A 557 27.26 20.20 3.37
N SER A 558 27.27 19.96 4.69
CA SER A 558 27.30 21.04 5.69
C SER A 558 28.52 21.96 5.51
N ASP A 559 29.71 21.37 5.36
CA ASP A 559 30.95 22.11 5.14
C ASP A 559 30.93 22.85 3.80
N TYR A 560 30.35 22.23 2.76
CA TYR A 560 30.15 22.82 1.44
C TYR A 560 29.22 24.04 1.49
N ASP A 561 28.05 23.93 2.11
CA ASP A 561 27.07 25.01 2.24
C ASP A 561 27.63 26.19 3.06
N ALA A 562 28.35 25.88 4.15
CA ALA A 562 29.05 26.90 4.93
C ALA A 562 30.14 27.63 4.11
N ALA A 563 30.83 26.92 3.22
CA ALA A 563 31.82 27.51 2.33
C ALA A 563 31.18 28.41 1.27
N ILE A 564 30.02 28.03 0.70
CA ILE A 564 29.25 28.88 -0.21
C ILE A 564 28.80 30.16 0.50
N ALA A 565 28.22 30.06 1.70
CA ALA A 565 27.77 31.22 2.45
C ALA A 565 28.93 32.22 2.75
N GLN A 566 30.14 31.69 3.00
CA GLN A 566 31.33 32.52 3.15
C GLN A 566 31.74 33.19 1.82
N LEU A 567 31.67 32.47 0.70
CA LEU A 567 31.96 33.04 -0.63
C LEU A 567 30.97 34.13 -1.03
N VAL A 568 29.69 33.99 -0.71
CA VAL A 568 28.66 35.03 -0.92
C VAL A 568 29.02 36.29 -0.14
N THR A 569 29.47 36.14 1.12
CA THR A 569 29.96 37.26 1.94
C THR A 569 31.19 37.92 1.31
N ASP A 570 32.16 37.12 0.86
CA ASP A 570 33.38 37.61 0.22
C ASP A 570 33.09 38.33 -1.11
N ALA A 571 32.10 37.86 -1.88
CA ALA A 571 31.62 38.49 -3.10
C ALA A 571 30.98 39.86 -2.81
N GLN A 572 30.15 39.97 -1.76
CA GLN A 572 29.56 41.24 -1.32
C GLN A 572 30.63 42.26 -0.90
N ASP A 573 31.68 41.80 -0.22
CA ASP A 573 32.82 42.63 0.15
C ASP A 573 33.60 43.10 -1.10
N ALA A 574 33.80 42.23 -2.09
CA ALA A 574 34.42 42.58 -3.37
C ALA A 574 33.60 43.62 -4.17
N ILE A 575 32.27 43.47 -4.22
CA ILE A 575 31.36 44.46 -4.84
C ILE A 575 31.59 45.85 -4.23
N THR A 576 31.66 45.90 -2.90
CA THR A 576 31.81 47.14 -2.14
C THR A 576 33.20 47.75 -2.30
N GLU A 577 34.26 46.93 -2.25
CA GLU A 577 35.65 47.41 -2.35
C GLU A 577 35.97 47.99 -3.74
N TYR A 578 35.50 47.34 -4.80
CA TYR A 578 35.78 47.73 -6.18
C TYR A 578 34.72 48.68 -6.79
N GLU A 579 33.65 48.99 -6.05
CA GLU A 579 32.54 49.87 -6.50
C GLU A 579 31.89 49.39 -7.81
N ILE A 580 31.62 48.08 -7.92
CA ILE A 580 31.17 47.40 -9.17
C ILE A 580 29.70 46.97 -9.19
N GLU A 581 28.87 47.40 -8.23
CA GLU A 581 27.47 46.98 -8.02
C GLU A 581 26.66 46.79 -9.32
N VAL A 582 26.60 47.81 -10.20
CA VAL A 582 25.84 47.72 -11.47
C VAL A 582 26.46 46.76 -12.48
N ALA A 583 27.80 46.72 -12.57
CA ALA A 583 28.50 45.90 -13.55
C ALA A 583 28.48 44.41 -13.17
N ALA A 584 28.57 44.11 -11.88
CA ALA A 584 28.46 42.76 -11.35
C ALA A 584 27.03 42.23 -11.52
N ALA A 585 26.01 42.98 -11.09
CA ALA A 585 24.61 42.58 -11.25
C ALA A 585 24.24 42.35 -12.72
N LYS A 586 24.76 43.19 -13.63
CA LYS A 586 24.61 42.98 -15.08
C LYS A 586 25.19 41.64 -15.53
N GLU A 587 26.42 41.33 -15.14
CA GLU A 587 27.10 40.10 -15.57
C GLU A 587 26.37 38.86 -15.03
N VAL A 588 25.93 38.89 -13.77
CA VAL A 588 25.12 37.82 -13.15
C VAL A 588 23.82 37.62 -13.94
N ALA A 589 23.06 38.70 -14.20
CA ALA A 589 21.80 38.62 -14.95
C ALA A 589 21.98 38.11 -16.39
N MET A 590 23.10 38.42 -17.04
CA MET A 590 23.40 37.88 -18.37
C MET A 590 23.76 36.39 -18.32
N ASN A 591 24.55 35.96 -17.34
CA ASN A 591 24.95 34.56 -17.20
C ASN A 591 23.76 33.67 -16.84
N THR A 592 22.90 34.09 -15.90
CA THR A 592 21.69 33.32 -15.54
C THR A 592 20.70 33.26 -16.70
N ALA A 593 20.57 34.33 -17.49
CA ALA A 593 19.76 34.30 -18.72
C ALA A 593 20.32 33.34 -19.79
N ASP A 594 21.65 33.23 -19.91
CA ASP A 594 22.28 32.26 -20.80
C ASP A 594 22.01 30.81 -20.32
N VAL A 595 22.09 30.55 -19.01
CA VAL A 595 21.74 29.24 -18.41
C VAL A 595 20.27 28.87 -18.68
N ALA A 596 19.33 29.79 -18.48
CA ALA A 596 17.92 29.56 -18.83
C ALA A 596 17.75 29.24 -20.33
N GLY A 597 18.52 29.88 -21.21
CA GLY A 597 18.57 29.56 -22.64
C GLY A 597 19.11 28.16 -22.96
N GLU A 598 20.09 27.67 -22.20
CA GLU A 598 20.62 26.31 -22.30
C GLU A 598 19.59 25.27 -21.84
N LYS A 599 18.98 25.47 -20.66
CA LYS A 599 17.93 24.59 -20.14
C LYS A 599 16.71 24.55 -21.07
N LYS A 600 16.36 25.68 -21.69
CA LYS A 600 15.31 25.73 -22.72
C LYS A 600 15.67 24.85 -23.93
N THR A 601 16.94 24.81 -24.32
CA THR A 601 17.39 23.94 -25.41
C THR A 601 17.31 22.46 -25.03
N ALA A 602 17.61 22.13 -23.77
CA ALA A 602 17.44 20.78 -23.22
C ALA A 602 15.96 20.36 -23.22
N ALA A 603 15.06 21.19 -22.68
CA ALA A 603 13.61 20.95 -22.67
C ALA A 603 13.05 20.73 -24.09
N ASN A 604 13.40 21.57 -25.06
CA ASN A 604 13.01 21.37 -26.47
C ASN A 604 13.54 20.06 -27.08
N THR A 605 14.70 19.59 -26.63
CA THR A 605 15.28 18.33 -27.10
C THR A 605 14.52 17.14 -26.51
N ALA A 606 14.21 17.20 -25.22
CA ALA A 606 13.41 16.20 -24.53
C ALA A 606 11.97 16.13 -25.08
N GLU A 607 11.33 17.28 -25.34
CA GLU A 607 10.00 17.35 -26.00
C GLU A 607 9.98 16.56 -27.32
N ALA A 608 11.00 16.78 -28.16
CA ALA A 608 11.08 16.13 -29.47
C ALA A 608 11.33 14.61 -29.34
N ALA A 609 12.09 14.18 -28.32
CA ALA A 609 12.32 12.78 -28.01
C ALA A 609 11.03 12.11 -27.52
N SER A 610 10.34 12.71 -26.56
CA SER A 610 9.06 12.24 -26.03
C SER A 610 8.00 12.12 -27.12
N THR A 611 7.81 13.18 -27.92
CA THR A 611 6.86 13.17 -29.06
C THR A 611 7.14 12.03 -30.04
N SER A 612 8.43 11.74 -30.30
CA SER A 612 8.82 10.68 -31.23
C SER A 612 8.61 9.28 -30.63
N ALA A 613 8.90 9.10 -29.34
CA ALA A 613 8.71 7.85 -28.62
C ALA A 613 7.22 7.52 -28.49
N LEU A 614 6.40 8.49 -28.10
CA LEU A 614 4.94 8.36 -28.02
C LEU A 614 4.32 7.93 -29.35
N ALA A 615 4.75 8.53 -30.46
CA ALA A 615 4.26 8.16 -31.79
C ALA A 615 4.66 6.72 -32.18
N ALA A 616 5.81 6.23 -31.72
CA ALA A 616 6.25 4.86 -31.95
C ALA A 616 5.46 3.85 -31.07
N ALA A 617 5.24 4.20 -29.80
CA ALA A 617 4.43 3.45 -28.86
C ALA A 617 2.98 3.30 -29.37
N GLN A 618 2.33 4.40 -29.72
CA GLN A 618 0.97 4.39 -30.29
C GLN A 618 0.89 3.50 -31.54
N ALA A 619 1.85 3.63 -32.46
CA ALA A 619 1.85 2.82 -33.68
C ALA A 619 2.03 1.31 -33.39
N ALA A 620 2.75 0.95 -32.32
CA ALA A 620 2.94 -0.43 -31.89
C ALA A 620 1.66 -0.98 -31.25
N VAL A 621 1.03 -0.23 -30.34
CA VAL A 621 -0.28 -0.57 -29.75
C VAL A 621 -1.34 -0.75 -30.85
N ASP A 622 -1.46 0.22 -31.77
CA ASP A 622 -2.40 0.16 -32.91
C ASP A 622 -2.17 -1.05 -33.83
N SER A 623 -0.94 -1.58 -33.89
CA SER A 623 -0.60 -2.70 -34.76
C SER A 623 -1.04 -4.05 -34.18
N GLY A 624 -0.97 -4.21 -32.85
CA GLY A 624 -1.27 -5.47 -32.16
C GLY A 624 -0.36 -6.66 -32.52
N ASP A 625 0.78 -6.44 -33.20
CA ASP A 625 1.59 -7.51 -33.79
C ASP A 625 2.41 -8.32 -32.76
N ASP A 626 3.06 -7.65 -31.80
CA ASP A 626 3.93 -8.26 -30.78
C ASP A 626 3.78 -7.51 -29.45
N ALA A 627 2.96 -8.06 -28.54
CA ALA A 627 2.61 -7.41 -27.27
C ALA A 627 3.83 -7.09 -26.40
N GLN A 628 4.84 -7.96 -26.39
CA GLN A 628 6.01 -7.78 -25.53
C GLN A 628 7.01 -6.77 -26.13
N ALA A 629 7.11 -6.71 -27.46
CA ALA A 629 7.84 -5.63 -28.13
C ALA A 629 7.12 -4.26 -28.00
N THR A 630 5.79 -4.25 -27.91
CA THR A 630 4.99 -3.05 -27.66
C THR A 630 5.26 -2.49 -26.26
N VAL A 631 5.28 -3.32 -25.21
CA VAL A 631 5.62 -2.88 -23.84
C VAL A 631 6.95 -2.13 -23.82
N ALA A 632 8.01 -2.69 -24.41
CA ALA A 632 9.32 -2.03 -24.45
C ALA A 632 9.33 -0.67 -25.16
N LEU A 633 8.46 -0.46 -26.17
CA LEU A 633 8.32 0.84 -26.84
C LEU A 633 7.51 1.82 -26.02
N VAL A 634 6.52 1.32 -25.27
CA VAL A 634 5.72 2.14 -24.36
C VAL A 634 6.53 2.56 -23.14
N ASP A 635 7.31 1.66 -22.53
CA ASP A 635 8.21 2.01 -21.42
C ASP A 635 9.21 3.09 -21.85
N ALA A 636 9.76 2.98 -23.06
CA ALA A 636 10.62 4.02 -23.62
C ALA A 636 9.89 5.36 -23.84
N ALA A 637 8.58 5.34 -24.11
CA ALA A 637 7.77 6.55 -24.20
C ALA A 637 7.47 7.15 -22.82
N VAL A 638 7.21 6.32 -21.80
CA VAL A 638 7.07 6.74 -20.40
C VAL A 638 8.36 7.40 -19.93
N THR A 639 9.51 6.74 -20.09
CA THR A 639 10.82 7.33 -19.73
C THR A 639 11.07 8.65 -20.46
N ALA A 640 10.84 8.72 -21.78
CA ALA A 640 11.08 9.94 -22.54
C ALA A 640 10.13 11.08 -22.14
N ALA A 641 8.90 10.77 -21.72
CA ALA A 641 7.96 11.76 -21.20
C ALA A 641 8.35 12.25 -19.80
N SER A 642 8.82 11.37 -18.92
CA SER A 642 9.38 11.74 -17.62
C SER A 642 10.64 12.60 -17.75
N ASP A 643 11.56 12.24 -18.64
CA ASP A 643 12.75 13.05 -18.96
C ASP A 643 12.38 14.45 -19.48
N PHE A 644 11.26 14.56 -20.21
CA PHE A 644 10.74 15.84 -20.67
C PHE A 644 10.18 16.67 -19.52
N SER A 645 9.42 16.06 -18.59
CA SER A 645 8.94 16.72 -17.36
C SER A 645 10.11 17.30 -16.56
N ALA A 646 11.10 16.47 -16.23
CA ALA A 646 12.29 16.89 -15.47
C ALA A 646 13.10 18.00 -16.16
N ALA A 647 13.19 17.98 -17.50
CA ALA A 647 13.86 19.02 -18.25
C ALA A 647 13.11 20.37 -18.25
N VAL A 648 11.78 20.33 -18.09
CA VAL A 648 10.96 21.54 -17.94
C VAL A 648 11.08 22.08 -16.52
N ASP A 649 11.07 21.24 -15.49
CA ASP A 649 11.28 21.68 -14.09
C ASP A 649 12.62 22.42 -13.93
N ALA A 650 13.69 21.84 -14.48
CA ALA A 650 15.01 22.47 -14.51
C ALA A 650 15.05 23.77 -15.33
N LEU A 651 14.15 23.94 -16.31
CA LEU A 651 13.99 25.18 -17.05
C LEU A 651 13.25 26.23 -16.21
N GLU A 652 12.18 25.85 -15.52
CA GLU A 652 11.41 26.76 -14.66
C GLU A 652 12.29 27.37 -13.57
N LEU A 653 13.05 26.54 -12.85
CA LEU A 653 13.98 27.01 -11.82
C LEU A 653 15.03 27.98 -12.41
N ALA A 654 15.62 27.66 -13.56
CA ALA A 654 16.58 28.54 -14.20
C ALA A 654 15.95 29.87 -14.68
N ILE A 655 14.66 29.88 -15.04
CA ILE A 655 13.93 31.10 -15.38
C ILE A 655 13.69 31.94 -14.12
N GLU A 656 13.33 31.33 -12.99
CA GLU A 656 13.15 32.00 -11.70
C GLU A 656 14.46 32.70 -11.26
N GLN A 657 15.58 31.97 -11.29
CA GLN A 657 16.91 32.51 -11.00
C GLN A 657 17.30 33.65 -11.97
N ALA A 658 16.98 33.51 -13.27
CA ALA A 658 17.22 34.57 -14.25
C ALA A 658 16.35 35.82 -14.01
N LEU A 659 15.10 35.64 -13.58
CA LEU A 659 14.18 36.73 -13.27
C LEU A 659 14.62 37.48 -12.01
N GLU A 660 15.05 36.77 -10.98
CA GLU A 660 15.60 37.36 -9.75
C GLU A 660 16.83 38.22 -10.07
N ALA A 661 17.83 37.63 -10.74
CA ALA A 661 19.05 38.34 -11.12
C ALA A 661 18.78 39.57 -12.02
N ALA A 662 17.85 39.46 -12.97
CA ALA A 662 17.45 40.59 -13.82
C ALA A 662 16.76 41.71 -13.03
N THR A 663 15.94 41.35 -12.04
CA THR A 663 15.27 42.30 -11.14
C THR A 663 16.26 43.01 -10.22
N GLU A 664 17.26 42.28 -9.69
CA GLU A 664 18.35 42.88 -8.92
C GLU A 664 19.16 43.86 -9.77
N TYR A 665 19.49 43.49 -11.01
CA TYR A 665 20.16 44.40 -11.95
C TYR A 665 19.32 45.65 -12.21
N GLU A 666 18.00 45.51 -12.42
CA GLU A 666 17.10 46.66 -12.59
C GLU A 666 17.11 47.59 -11.35
N ALA A 667 17.12 47.01 -10.14
CA ALA A 667 17.08 47.76 -8.90
C ALA A 667 18.32 48.63 -8.67
N VAL A 668 19.50 48.16 -9.10
CA VAL A 668 20.77 48.90 -8.96
C VAL A 668 21.11 49.75 -10.18
N ALA A 669 20.45 49.55 -11.33
CA ALA A 669 20.72 50.29 -12.56
C ALA A 669 20.50 51.80 -12.42
N VAL A 670 21.51 52.59 -12.83
CA VAL A 670 21.48 54.07 -12.69
C VAL A 670 21.42 54.83 -14.01
N THR A 671 21.78 54.19 -15.14
CA THR A 671 21.73 54.84 -16.46
C THR A 671 20.50 54.41 -17.25
N GLU A 672 20.01 55.27 -18.14
CA GLU A 672 18.89 54.93 -19.04
C GLU A 672 19.20 53.73 -19.95
N ALA A 673 20.47 53.44 -20.22
CA ALA A 673 20.87 52.27 -21.00
C ALA A 673 20.79 51.00 -20.15
N ASP A 674 21.33 51.03 -18.92
CA ASP A 674 21.32 49.88 -18.01
C ASP A 674 19.88 49.52 -17.58
N MET A 675 19.06 50.52 -17.23
CA MET A 675 17.64 50.30 -16.90
C MET A 675 16.86 49.68 -18.06
N ALA A 676 17.17 50.06 -19.30
CA ALA A 676 16.51 49.48 -20.47
C ALA A 676 16.96 48.03 -20.73
N GLU A 677 18.25 47.75 -20.56
CA GLU A 677 18.80 46.40 -20.74
C GLU A 677 18.31 45.43 -19.64
N ALA A 678 18.24 45.88 -18.38
CA ALA A 678 17.66 45.10 -17.29
C ALA A 678 16.17 44.81 -17.53
N ALA A 679 15.40 45.83 -17.94
CA ALA A 679 13.97 45.64 -18.27
C ALA A 679 13.75 44.68 -19.45
N ASP A 680 14.63 44.71 -20.46
CA ASP A 680 14.58 43.76 -21.58
C ASP A 680 14.86 42.31 -21.11
N LEU A 681 15.73 42.11 -20.10
CA LEU A 681 16.00 40.79 -19.50
C LEU A 681 14.80 40.30 -18.67
N VAL A 682 14.20 41.15 -17.85
CA VAL A 682 12.98 40.83 -17.09
C VAL A 682 11.86 40.42 -18.06
N GLU A 683 11.57 41.23 -19.09
CA GLU A 683 10.55 40.90 -20.10
C GLU A 683 10.86 39.58 -20.83
N SER A 684 12.14 39.30 -21.10
CA SER A 684 12.56 38.04 -21.72
C SER A 684 12.36 36.83 -20.81
N ALA A 685 12.64 36.95 -19.51
CA ALA A 685 12.43 35.90 -18.52
C ALA A 685 10.92 35.63 -18.32
N GLU A 686 10.10 36.68 -18.19
CA GLU A 686 8.63 36.57 -18.09
C GLU A 686 8.03 35.87 -19.32
N MET A 687 8.45 36.25 -20.53
CA MET A 687 8.02 35.55 -21.76
C MET A 687 8.50 34.09 -21.81
N MET A 688 9.65 33.78 -21.21
CA MET A 688 10.15 32.42 -21.13
C MET A 688 9.33 31.59 -20.14
N ALA A 689 8.95 32.16 -18.99
CA ALA A 689 8.08 31.54 -18.00
C ALA A 689 6.71 31.17 -18.60
N GLU A 690 6.06 32.09 -19.32
CA GLU A 690 4.79 31.81 -20.01
C GLU A 690 4.91 30.65 -21.02
N ALA A 691 6.05 30.54 -21.70
CA ALA A 691 6.31 29.46 -22.65
C ALA A 691 6.62 28.13 -21.95
N ALA A 692 7.37 28.16 -20.84
CA ALA A 692 7.69 26.99 -20.03
C ALA A 692 6.43 26.39 -19.41
N GLN A 693 5.50 27.21 -18.92
CA GLN A 693 4.21 26.74 -18.41
C GLN A 693 3.41 25.96 -19.47
N THR A 694 3.37 26.45 -20.72
CA THR A 694 2.75 25.72 -21.83
C THR A 694 3.47 24.40 -22.12
N GLN A 695 4.79 24.38 -21.93
CA GLN A 695 5.62 23.21 -22.16
C GLN A 695 5.44 22.16 -21.04
N ALA A 696 5.23 22.59 -19.79
CA ALA A 696 4.89 21.74 -18.65
C ALA A 696 3.54 21.05 -18.85
N GLU A 697 2.51 21.80 -19.28
CA GLU A 697 1.19 21.24 -19.62
C GLU A 697 1.30 20.14 -20.69
N LEU A 698 2.13 20.37 -21.71
CA LEU A 698 2.39 19.40 -22.77
C LEU A 698 3.17 18.17 -22.29
N ALA A 699 4.17 18.36 -21.42
CA ALA A 699 4.93 17.26 -20.83
C ALA A 699 4.01 16.31 -20.07
N ASN A 700 3.13 16.87 -19.24
CA ASN A 700 2.13 16.10 -18.52
C ASN A 700 1.12 15.40 -19.45
N GLU A 701 0.61 16.07 -20.50
CA GLU A 701 -0.28 15.43 -21.49
C GLU A 701 0.38 14.21 -22.16
N GLN A 702 1.65 14.36 -22.55
CA GLN A 702 2.40 13.27 -23.19
C GLN A 702 2.64 12.11 -22.22
N LEU A 703 2.93 12.39 -20.96
CA LEU A 703 3.12 11.35 -19.96
C LEU A 703 1.83 10.58 -19.67
N VAL A 704 0.71 11.27 -19.43
CA VAL A 704 -0.60 10.63 -19.23
C VAL A 704 -0.96 9.75 -20.44
N THR A 705 -0.66 10.23 -21.65
CA THR A 705 -0.86 9.43 -22.87
C THR A 705 0.04 8.19 -22.88
N ALA A 706 1.32 8.32 -22.49
CA ALA A 706 2.24 7.18 -22.43
C ALA A 706 1.79 6.13 -21.39
N LEU A 707 1.35 6.55 -20.20
CA LEU A 707 0.83 5.66 -19.17
C LEU A 707 -0.48 4.98 -19.60
N SER A 708 -1.37 5.69 -20.31
CA SER A 708 -2.56 5.08 -20.92
C SER A 708 -2.19 3.99 -21.93
N LEU A 709 -1.16 4.22 -22.75
CA LEU A 709 -0.67 3.20 -23.68
C LEU A 709 -0.02 2.02 -22.96
N GLN A 710 0.53 2.23 -21.77
CA GLN A 710 1.14 1.17 -20.96
C GLN A 710 0.07 0.21 -20.47
N ALA A 711 -1.01 0.76 -19.90
CA ALA A 711 -2.17 -0.03 -19.49
C ALA A 711 -2.78 -0.83 -20.67
N GLU A 712 -2.84 -0.25 -21.87
CA GLU A 712 -3.28 -0.97 -23.08
C GLU A 712 -2.31 -2.08 -23.50
N ALA A 713 -0.99 -1.84 -23.42
CA ALA A 713 0.03 -2.81 -23.75
C ALA A 713 0.05 -3.99 -22.75
N ASP A 714 -0.08 -3.73 -21.46
CA ASP A 714 -0.13 -4.75 -20.41
C ASP A 714 -1.39 -5.61 -20.51
N LEU A 715 -2.53 -5.00 -20.81
CA LEU A 715 -3.76 -5.74 -21.09
C LEU A 715 -3.60 -6.64 -22.34
N ALA A 716 -2.88 -6.18 -23.36
CA ALA A 716 -2.58 -6.99 -24.54
C ALA A 716 -1.66 -8.17 -24.21
N VAL A 717 -0.64 -7.99 -23.35
CA VAL A 717 0.21 -9.08 -22.86
C VAL A 717 -0.60 -10.09 -22.05
N ALA A 718 -1.43 -9.62 -21.13
CA ALA A 718 -2.32 -10.49 -20.35
C ALA A 718 -3.29 -11.26 -21.26
N THR A 719 -3.88 -10.60 -22.26
CA THR A 719 -4.75 -11.23 -23.25
C THR A 719 -4.01 -12.31 -24.04
N ALA A 720 -2.77 -12.06 -24.46
CA ALA A 720 -1.94 -13.05 -25.14
C ALA A 720 -1.62 -14.26 -24.24
N SER A 721 -1.33 -14.03 -22.95
CA SER A 721 -1.10 -15.08 -21.96
C SER A 721 -2.36 -15.92 -21.72
N VAL A 722 -3.53 -15.29 -21.62
CA VAL A 722 -4.83 -15.97 -21.50
C VAL A 722 -5.11 -16.81 -22.75
N LYS A 723 -4.78 -16.30 -23.95
CA LYS A 723 -4.87 -17.07 -25.20
C LYS A 723 -3.93 -18.28 -25.21
N GLU A 724 -2.69 -18.12 -24.81
CA GLU A 724 -1.73 -19.23 -24.68
C GLU A 724 -2.24 -20.28 -23.68
N THR A 725 -2.70 -19.84 -22.51
CA THR A 725 -3.28 -20.72 -21.47
C THR A 725 -4.50 -21.47 -22.01
N SER A 726 -5.36 -20.80 -22.76
CA SER A 726 -6.53 -21.43 -23.38
C SER A 726 -6.18 -22.44 -24.48
N MET A 727 -4.93 -22.51 -24.97
CA MET A 727 -4.50 -23.61 -25.83
C MET A 727 -4.62 -24.97 -25.15
N SER A 728 -4.57 -25.03 -23.82
CA SER A 728 -4.86 -26.26 -23.06
C SER A 728 -6.24 -26.83 -23.39
N LEU A 729 -7.23 -25.98 -23.75
CA LEU A 729 -8.55 -26.43 -24.23
C LEU A 729 -8.47 -27.34 -25.46
N SER A 730 -7.47 -27.16 -26.33
CA SER A 730 -7.30 -28.03 -27.52
C SER A 730 -7.00 -29.49 -27.17
N THR A 731 -6.58 -29.77 -25.93
CA THR A 731 -6.34 -31.12 -25.42
C THR A 731 -7.49 -31.67 -24.57
N MET A 732 -8.54 -30.87 -24.36
CA MET A 732 -9.65 -31.22 -23.49
C MET A 732 -10.58 -32.25 -24.14
N THR A 733 -10.83 -33.36 -23.44
CA THR A 733 -11.90 -34.28 -23.79
C THR A 733 -12.85 -34.41 -22.61
N VAL A 734 -14.00 -33.74 -22.69
CA VAL A 734 -15.09 -33.94 -21.72
C VAL A 734 -15.95 -35.08 -22.25
N LEU A 735 -15.99 -36.19 -21.50
CA LEU A 735 -16.91 -37.34 -21.66
C LEU A 735 -17.47 -37.49 -23.10
N THR A 736 -16.81 -38.31 -23.92
CA THR A 736 -17.31 -38.59 -25.27
C THR A 736 -18.74 -39.15 -25.18
N SER A 737 -19.61 -38.85 -26.15
CA SER A 737 -20.98 -39.39 -26.18
C SER A 737 -20.98 -40.92 -26.00
N THR A 738 -19.98 -41.61 -26.55
CA THR A 738 -19.80 -43.06 -26.41
C THR A 738 -19.46 -43.52 -24.99
N GLY A 739 -18.66 -42.75 -24.23
CA GLY A 739 -18.35 -43.05 -22.82
C GLY A 739 -19.53 -42.75 -21.90
N GLY A 740 -20.25 -41.65 -22.15
CA GLY A 740 -21.51 -41.32 -21.48
C GLY A 740 -22.59 -42.37 -21.73
N ASP A 741 -22.78 -42.78 -22.98
CA ASP A 741 -23.70 -43.87 -23.37
C ASP A 741 -23.32 -45.18 -22.67
N ALA A 742 -22.03 -45.50 -22.56
CA ALA A 742 -21.59 -46.74 -21.89
C ALA A 742 -21.96 -46.75 -20.41
N LEU A 743 -21.83 -45.62 -19.72
CA LEU A 743 -22.24 -45.46 -18.32
C LEU A 743 -23.77 -45.46 -18.16
N TYR A 744 -24.49 -44.76 -19.04
CA TYR A 744 -25.95 -44.72 -19.04
C TYR A 744 -26.57 -46.10 -19.31
N ASN A 745 -26.16 -46.78 -20.39
CA ASN A 745 -26.62 -48.13 -20.71
C ASN A 745 -26.29 -49.11 -19.56
N THR A 746 -25.17 -48.91 -18.87
CA THR A 746 -24.81 -49.73 -17.71
C THR A 746 -25.73 -49.49 -16.51
N ALA A 747 -26.11 -48.24 -16.25
CA ALA A 747 -27.09 -47.90 -15.22
C ALA A 747 -28.48 -48.46 -15.55
N GLU A 748 -28.91 -48.41 -16.82
CA GLU A 748 -30.14 -49.07 -17.28
C GLU A 748 -30.07 -50.60 -17.12
N VAL A 749 -28.93 -51.23 -17.45
CA VAL A 749 -28.69 -52.65 -17.19
C VAL A 749 -28.82 -52.98 -15.70
N LEU A 750 -28.25 -52.16 -14.82
CA LEU A 750 -28.39 -52.35 -13.38
C LEU A 750 -29.84 -52.20 -12.93
N PHE A 751 -30.55 -51.19 -13.43
CA PHE A 751 -31.95 -50.95 -13.11
C PHE A 751 -32.84 -52.12 -13.55
N ASP A 752 -32.67 -52.58 -14.79
CA ASP A 752 -33.30 -53.80 -15.31
C ASP A 752 -33.01 -55.02 -14.44
N VAL A 753 -31.74 -55.20 -14.05
CA VAL A 753 -31.34 -56.30 -13.18
C VAL A 753 -32.07 -56.16 -11.85
N PHE A 754 -32.08 -55.00 -11.20
CA PHE A 754 -32.83 -54.77 -9.96
C PHE A 754 -34.33 -55.07 -10.09
N GLU A 755 -34.99 -54.61 -11.15
CA GLU A 755 -36.41 -54.93 -11.39
C GLU A 755 -36.63 -56.44 -11.62
N GLU A 756 -35.75 -57.10 -12.35
CA GLU A 756 -35.83 -58.53 -12.63
C GLU A 756 -35.51 -59.39 -11.40
N LEU A 757 -34.60 -58.92 -10.54
CA LEU A 757 -34.24 -59.54 -9.26
C LEU A 757 -35.44 -59.62 -8.32
N ALA A 758 -36.33 -58.62 -8.31
CA ALA A 758 -37.54 -58.62 -7.48
C ALA A 758 -38.47 -59.81 -7.75
N ASP A 759 -38.41 -60.39 -8.97
CA ASP A 759 -39.21 -61.54 -9.38
C ASP A 759 -38.44 -62.89 -9.35
N MET A 760 -37.14 -62.87 -8.99
CA MET A 760 -36.23 -64.02 -9.04
C MET A 760 -35.65 -64.31 -7.64
N GLY A 761 -35.68 -65.57 -7.18
CA GLY A 761 -35.26 -65.93 -5.81
C GLY A 761 -33.80 -65.58 -5.44
N ASN A 762 -33.34 -65.93 -4.23
CA ASN A 762 -32.09 -65.43 -3.62
C ASN A 762 -30.74 -65.58 -4.38
N SER A 763 -30.69 -66.24 -5.55
CA SER A 763 -29.52 -66.30 -6.43
C SER A 763 -29.90 -66.76 -7.83
N GLY A 764 -29.26 -66.26 -8.87
CA GLY A 764 -29.56 -66.67 -10.26
C GLY A 764 -28.63 -66.06 -11.31
N GLU A 765 -28.74 -66.59 -12.53
CA GLU A 765 -28.09 -66.08 -13.73
C GLU A 765 -29.17 -65.64 -14.74
N GLY A 766 -28.94 -64.54 -15.45
CA GLY A 766 -29.88 -63.99 -16.43
C GLY A 766 -29.24 -63.03 -17.44
N THR A 767 -30.07 -62.35 -18.23
CA THR A 767 -29.66 -61.31 -19.19
C THR A 767 -30.66 -60.16 -19.09
N SER A 768 -30.18 -58.92 -19.07
CA SER A 768 -31.05 -57.74 -19.00
C SER A 768 -32.09 -57.75 -20.12
N THR A 769 -33.31 -57.35 -19.78
CA THR A 769 -34.46 -57.36 -20.69
C THR A 769 -34.39 -56.28 -21.76
N THR A 770 -33.88 -55.09 -21.44
CA THR A 770 -33.71 -53.99 -22.40
C THR A 770 -32.34 -54.02 -23.08
N HIS A 771 -31.32 -54.62 -22.45
CA HIS A 771 -29.95 -54.79 -22.95
C HIS A 771 -29.49 -56.27 -22.95
N PRO A 772 -29.95 -57.11 -23.89
CA PRO A 772 -29.71 -58.56 -23.89
C PRO A 772 -28.24 -58.98 -24.06
N GLU A 773 -27.38 -58.06 -24.48
CA GLU A 773 -25.93 -58.22 -24.59
C GLU A 773 -25.23 -58.31 -23.24
N TRP A 774 -25.89 -57.88 -22.15
CA TRP A 774 -25.42 -57.96 -20.79
C TRP A 774 -26.01 -59.16 -20.06
N ALA A 775 -25.13 -60.05 -19.59
CA ALA A 775 -25.47 -61.17 -18.73
C ALA A 775 -25.15 -60.84 -17.27
N TYR A 776 -26.00 -61.29 -16.36
CA TYR A 776 -25.82 -61.06 -14.92
C TYR A 776 -25.79 -62.37 -14.13
N ASP A 777 -25.00 -62.39 -13.06
CA ASP A 777 -24.94 -63.44 -12.04
C ASP A 777 -25.01 -62.77 -10.66
N TYR A 778 -25.95 -63.18 -9.82
CA TYR A 778 -26.21 -62.52 -8.55
C TYR A 778 -26.46 -63.49 -7.39
N SER A 779 -26.23 -62.99 -6.18
CA SER A 779 -26.59 -63.63 -4.92
C SER A 779 -27.09 -62.59 -3.93
N LEU A 780 -28.39 -62.64 -3.59
CA LEU A 780 -28.98 -61.80 -2.54
C LEU A 780 -28.54 -62.27 -1.14
N ASP A 781 -28.23 -63.56 -0.98
CA ASP A 781 -27.69 -64.09 0.29
C ASP A 781 -26.27 -63.56 0.59
N ASN A 782 -25.46 -63.34 -0.45
CA ASN A 782 -24.10 -62.79 -0.31
C ASN A 782 -24.03 -61.30 -0.68
N LEU A 783 -25.14 -60.70 -1.10
CA LEU A 783 -25.26 -59.33 -1.62
C LEU A 783 -24.21 -58.99 -2.68
N THR A 784 -24.05 -59.87 -3.67
CA THR A 784 -23.10 -59.69 -4.79
C THR A 784 -23.81 -59.74 -6.14
N LEU A 785 -23.36 -58.92 -7.08
CA LEU A 785 -23.78 -58.93 -8.48
C LEU A 785 -22.56 -58.85 -9.40
N MET A 786 -22.57 -59.61 -10.49
CA MET A 786 -21.57 -59.56 -11.54
C MET A 786 -22.27 -59.44 -12.88
N LEU A 787 -21.91 -58.42 -13.66
CA LEU A 787 -22.40 -58.18 -15.02
C LEU A 787 -21.28 -58.41 -16.00
N THR A 788 -21.57 -59.08 -17.12
CA THR A 788 -20.60 -59.33 -18.19
C THR A 788 -21.22 -59.06 -19.55
N ASN A 789 -20.52 -58.28 -20.38
CA ASN A 789 -20.88 -58.08 -21.77
C ASN A 789 -19.93 -58.89 -22.66
N SER A 790 -20.42 -59.99 -23.22
CA SER A 790 -19.58 -60.88 -24.03
C SER A 790 -19.17 -60.29 -25.40
N ALA A 791 -19.86 -59.26 -25.88
CA ALA A 791 -19.58 -58.63 -27.17
C ALA A 791 -18.40 -57.65 -27.09
N THR A 792 -18.32 -56.89 -26.01
CA THR A 792 -17.24 -55.92 -25.77
C THR A 792 -16.17 -56.44 -24.82
N GLY A 793 -16.47 -57.48 -24.04
CA GLY A 793 -15.61 -57.97 -22.96
C GLY A 793 -15.68 -57.13 -21.69
N SER A 794 -16.71 -56.30 -21.53
CA SER A 794 -16.93 -55.50 -20.31
C SER A 794 -17.31 -56.39 -19.12
N GLU A 795 -16.84 -56.04 -17.92
CA GLU A 795 -17.18 -56.74 -16.67
C GLU A 795 -17.38 -55.72 -15.54
N ILE A 796 -18.45 -55.89 -14.76
CA ILE A 796 -18.79 -55.07 -13.60
C ILE A 796 -19.08 -56.00 -12.43
N THR A 797 -18.57 -55.65 -11.26
CA THR A 797 -18.86 -56.32 -10.01
C THR A 797 -19.45 -55.33 -9.02
N ALA A 798 -20.43 -55.78 -8.24
CA ALA A 798 -21.03 -54.99 -7.17
C ALA A 798 -21.18 -55.84 -5.90
N SER A 799 -21.03 -55.18 -4.76
CA SER A 799 -21.28 -55.70 -3.42
C SER A 799 -22.15 -54.71 -2.66
N ALA A 800 -23.14 -55.20 -1.92
CA ALA A 800 -24.11 -54.36 -1.24
C ALA A 800 -24.27 -54.68 0.25
N ALA A 801 -24.79 -53.71 1.00
CA ALA A 801 -25.19 -53.87 2.38
C ALA A 801 -26.45 -53.04 2.68
N TYR A 802 -27.30 -53.57 3.55
CA TYR A 802 -28.42 -52.82 4.12
C TYR A 802 -27.93 -51.97 5.29
N GLN A 803 -28.34 -50.70 5.33
CA GLN A 803 -27.97 -49.73 6.37
C GLN A 803 -29.21 -48.89 6.71
N ASP A 804 -29.92 -49.29 7.77
CA ASP A 804 -31.19 -48.69 8.19
C ASP A 804 -32.23 -48.61 7.06
N ASP A 805 -32.56 -47.42 6.56
CA ASP A 805 -33.47 -47.14 5.44
C ASP A 805 -32.77 -47.06 4.07
N GLN A 806 -31.49 -47.45 4.02
CA GLN A 806 -30.68 -47.42 2.82
C GLN A 806 -30.22 -48.81 2.36
N LEU A 807 -30.11 -48.97 1.04
CA LEU A 807 -29.30 -50.02 0.40
C LEU A 807 -28.06 -49.34 -0.20
N VAL A 808 -26.90 -49.64 0.38
CA VAL A 808 -25.61 -49.10 -0.06
C VAL A 808 -24.89 -50.15 -0.90
N VAL A 809 -24.42 -49.76 -2.08
CA VAL A 809 -23.77 -50.64 -3.04
C VAL A 809 -22.42 -50.04 -3.43
N ALA A 810 -21.35 -50.79 -3.21
CA ALA A 810 -20.06 -50.52 -3.84
C ALA A 810 -19.97 -51.31 -5.14
N TRP A 811 -19.58 -50.67 -6.23
CA TRP A 811 -19.49 -51.31 -7.53
C TRP A 811 -18.30 -50.80 -8.33
N GLY A 812 -17.86 -51.58 -9.31
CA GLY A 812 -16.84 -51.15 -10.24
C GLY A 812 -16.48 -52.23 -11.25
N GLY A 813 -15.61 -51.90 -12.18
CA GLY A 813 -15.27 -52.77 -13.30
C GLY A 813 -14.89 -52.00 -14.56
N MET A 814 -14.60 -52.75 -15.62
CA MET A 814 -14.08 -52.20 -16.87
C MET A 814 -15.13 -52.32 -17.98
N LEU A 815 -15.58 -51.18 -18.50
CA LEU A 815 -16.47 -51.06 -19.65
C LEU A 815 -15.63 -50.87 -20.91
N ASN A 816 -15.63 -51.88 -21.77
CA ASN A 816 -15.04 -51.80 -23.09
C ASN A 816 -16.11 -51.35 -24.10
N THR A 817 -15.78 -50.44 -25.00
CA THR A 817 -16.67 -50.00 -26.09
C THR A 817 -16.24 -50.62 -27.43
N GLN A 818 -17.12 -50.58 -28.44
CA GLN A 818 -16.79 -51.09 -29.79
C GLN A 818 -15.79 -50.19 -30.56
N SER A 819 -15.50 -49.00 -30.04
CA SER A 819 -14.60 -47.99 -30.61
C SER A 819 -13.19 -48.01 -29.99
N ASP A 820 -12.82 -49.07 -29.27
CA ASP A 820 -11.55 -49.23 -28.54
C ASP A 820 -11.36 -48.29 -27.31
N ALA A 821 -12.37 -47.49 -26.94
CA ALA A 821 -12.37 -46.72 -25.70
C ALA A 821 -12.71 -47.62 -24.49
N THR A 822 -12.01 -47.42 -23.37
CA THR A 822 -12.22 -48.18 -22.13
C THR A 822 -12.57 -47.23 -20.99
N VAL A 823 -13.61 -47.56 -20.22
CA VAL A 823 -14.05 -46.81 -19.04
C VAL A 823 -13.89 -47.71 -17.82
N GLU A 824 -13.02 -47.32 -16.89
CA GLU A 824 -12.83 -47.99 -15.61
C GLU A 824 -13.67 -47.29 -14.55
N LEU A 825 -14.65 -48.01 -14.01
CA LEU A 825 -15.34 -47.66 -12.77
C LEU A 825 -14.42 -48.12 -11.64
N VAL A 826 -13.76 -47.17 -10.99
CA VAL A 826 -12.75 -47.45 -9.97
C VAL A 826 -13.45 -48.05 -8.74
N THR A 827 -12.97 -49.24 -8.36
CA THR A 827 -13.31 -49.93 -7.11
C THR A 827 -12.06 -50.63 -6.59
N GLY A 828 -11.86 -50.62 -5.27
CA GLY A 828 -10.70 -51.19 -4.62
C GLY A 828 -10.56 -52.68 -4.91
N ASP A 829 -9.32 -53.18 -4.89
CA ASP A 829 -8.97 -54.59 -5.13
C ASP A 829 -9.72 -55.58 -4.20
N VAL A 830 -10.31 -55.07 -3.12
CA VAL A 830 -11.05 -55.81 -2.10
C VAL A 830 -12.46 -55.22 -1.98
N ALA A 831 -13.45 -55.89 -2.55
CA ALA A 831 -14.85 -55.46 -2.53
C ALA A 831 -15.44 -55.17 -1.13
N ALA A 832 -14.92 -55.83 -0.09
CA ALA A 832 -15.36 -55.58 1.29
C ALA A 832 -14.87 -54.23 1.83
N ASP A 833 -13.68 -53.79 1.42
CA ASP A 833 -13.08 -52.52 1.87
C ASP A 833 -13.80 -51.36 1.14
N ALA A 834 -14.04 -51.50 -0.18
CA ALA A 834 -14.83 -50.54 -0.98
C ALA A 834 -16.26 -50.38 -0.45
N LEU A 835 -16.90 -51.46 -0.02
CA LEU A 835 -18.24 -51.41 0.59
C LEU A 835 -18.23 -50.71 1.95
N GLU A 836 -17.22 -50.92 2.79
CA GLU A 836 -17.10 -50.24 4.08
C GLU A 836 -16.92 -48.71 3.90
N GLU A 837 -16.15 -48.30 2.89
CA GLU A 837 -15.99 -46.89 2.50
C GLU A 837 -17.30 -46.27 2.00
N CYS A 838 -18.05 -46.96 1.12
CA CYS A 838 -19.37 -46.49 0.68
C CYS A 838 -20.38 -46.36 1.84
N GLN A 839 -20.36 -47.29 2.80
CA GLN A 839 -21.25 -47.23 3.98
C GLN A 839 -20.89 -46.06 4.92
N ALA A 840 -19.60 -45.78 5.08
CA ALA A 840 -19.09 -44.63 5.84
C ALA A 840 -19.33 -43.29 5.13
N PHE A 841 -19.50 -43.28 3.80
CA PHE A 841 -19.92 -42.10 3.07
C PHE A 841 -21.43 -41.88 3.15
N ALA A 842 -22.22 -42.94 3.01
CA ALA A 842 -23.68 -42.88 3.13
C ALA A 842 -24.15 -42.41 4.52
N ASP A 843 -23.42 -42.73 5.60
CA ASP A 843 -23.71 -42.22 6.95
C ASP A 843 -23.12 -40.83 7.27
N GLY A 844 -22.38 -40.24 6.32
CA GLY A 844 -21.75 -38.92 6.44
C GLY A 844 -20.47 -38.90 7.29
N THR A 845 -19.86 -40.05 7.60
CA THR A 845 -18.55 -40.13 8.27
C THR A 845 -17.40 -39.73 7.33
N ILE A 846 -17.50 -40.07 6.04
CA ILE A 846 -16.68 -39.55 4.94
C ILE A 846 -17.51 -38.50 4.20
N THR A 847 -16.97 -37.30 4.01
CA THR A 847 -17.68 -36.19 3.35
C THR A 847 -17.08 -35.80 1.99
N ASP A 848 -15.90 -36.32 1.66
CA ASP A 848 -15.19 -36.04 0.41
C ASP A 848 -15.39 -37.22 -0.56
N SER A 849 -16.10 -36.99 -1.67
CA SER A 849 -16.42 -38.01 -2.67
C SER A 849 -15.22 -38.45 -3.51
N THR A 850 -14.06 -37.79 -3.40
CA THR A 850 -12.81 -38.26 -4.05
C THR A 850 -12.12 -39.38 -3.28
N GLN A 851 -12.50 -39.58 -2.01
CA GLN A 851 -11.93 -40.58 -1.10
C GLN A 851 -12.68 -41.91 -1.11
N ILE A 852 -13.73 -42.02 -1.92
CA ILE A 852 -14.54 -43.23 -2.07
C ILE A 852 -14.42 -43.80 -3.47
N ASP A 853 -14.63 -45.10 -3.57
CA ASP A 853 -14.86 -45.79 -4.83
C ASP A 853 -16.24 -45.49 -5.40
N SER A 854 -16.58 -46.11 -6.55
CA SER A 854 -17.93 -45.95 -7.10
C SER A 854 -18.99 -46.57 -6.17
N CYS A 855 -19.93 -45.75 -5.72
CA CYS A 855 -20.99 -46.07 -4.76
C CYS A 855 -22.37 -45.73 -5.33
N LEU A 856 -23.38 -46.52 -4.96
CA LEU A 856 -24.79 -46.28 -5.24
C LEU A 856 -25.57 -46.45 -3.95
N VAL A 857 -26.37 -45.45 -3.61
CA VAL A 857 -27.20 -45.42 -2.40
C VAL A 857 -28.65 -45.24 -2.80
N PHE A 858 -29.47 -46.21 -2.41
CA PHE A 858 -30.91 -46.13 -2.52
C PHE A 858 -31.48 -45.84 -1.14
N THR A 859 -32.28 -44.78 -1.02
CA THR A 859 -32.99 -44.45 0.22
C THR A 859 -34.47 -44.73 0.05
N PHE A 860 -35.05 -45.41 1.03
CA PHE A 860 -36.44 -45.85 1.01
C PHE A 860 -37.26 -45.16 2.11
N ASP A 861 -38.59 -45.15 1.99
CA ASP A 861 -39.50 -44.69 3.06
C ASP A 861 -39.55 -45.72 4.21
N GLY A 862 -38.49 -45.73 5.02
CA GLY A 862 -38.32 -46.55 6.21
C GLY A 862 -37.29 -47.68 6.08
N ALA A 863 -36.98 -48.32 7.21
CA ALA A 863 -35.89 -49.31 7.28
C ALA A 863 -36.10 -50.54 6.37
N VAL A 864 -35.07 -50.90 5.61
CA VAL A 864 -35.07 -52.01 4.63
C VAL A 864 -34.10 -53.13 4.99
N ASN A 865 -34.42 -54.34 4.56
CA ASN A 865 -33.57 -55.54 4.63
C ASN A 865 -33.99 -56.53 3.53
N ALA A 866 -33.31 -57.69 3.46
CA ALA A 866 -33.56 -58.72 2.46
C ALA A 866 -35.02 -59.21 2.35
N ASP A 867 -35.83 -59.09 3.41
CA ASP A 867 -37.24 -59.51 3.41
C ASP A 867 -38.22 -58.33 3.16
N THR A 868 -37.75 -57.07 3.19
CA THR A 868 -38.62 -55.88 3.18
C THR A 868 -38.31 -54.87 2.08
N VAL A 869 -37.19 -55.00 1.38
CA VAL A 869 -36.79 -54.06 0.32
C VAL A 869 -37.75 -54.08 -0.89
N ASP A 870 -38.33 -55.24 -1.22
CA ASP A 870 -39.24 -55.41 -2.37
C ASP A 870 -40.57 -54.65 -2.24
N ASP A 871 -40.99 -54.31 -1.02
CA ASP A 871 -42.25 -53.63 -0.70
C ASP A 871 -42.05 -52.14 -0.33
N ALA A 872 -40.80 -51.65 -0.31
CA ALA A 872 -40.45 -50.31 0.14
C ALA A 872 -40.50 -49.29 -1.01
N GLU A 873 -41.00 -48.09 -0.73
CA GLU A 873 -41.06 -46.99 -1.70
C GLU A 873 -39.69 -46.29 -1.74
N LEU A 874 -39.07 -46.23 -2.92
CA LEU A 874 -37.80 -45.53 -3.14
C LEU A 874 -38.07 -44.02 -3.15
N THR A 875 -37.39 -43.28 -2.27
CA THR A 875 -37.56 -41.82 -2.18
C THR A 875 -36.42 -41.06 -2.86
N MET A 876 -35.22 -41.65 -2.89
CA MET A 876 -34.04 -41.04 -3.49
C MET A 876 -33.06 -42.11 -3.96
N ALA A 877 -32.45 -41.87 -5.13
CA ALA A 877 -31.31 -42.64 -5.62
C ALA A 877 -30.14 -41.68 -5.89
N GLN A 878 -28.97 -42.03 -5.36
CA GLN A 878 -27.75 -41.27 -5.56
C GLN A 878 -26.62 -42.21 -5.96
N ALA A 879 -25.93 -41.90 -7.05
CA ALA A 879 -24.79 -42.64 -7.55
C ALA A 879 -23.57 -41.71 -7.61
N TRP A 880 -22.50 -42.08 -6.93
CA TRP A 880 -21.21 -41.40 -7.00
C TRP A 880 -20.23 -42.36 -7.66
N ASN A 881 -19.78 -42.06 -8.86
CA ASN A 881 -18.92 -42.95 -9.61
C ASN A 881 -17.56 -42.29 -9.79
N ARG A 882 -16.50 -42.98 -9.37
CA ARG A 882 -15.14 -42.60 -9.73
C ARG A 882 -14.81 -43.29 -11.04
N VAL A 883 -14.52 -42.50 -12.07
CA VAL A 883 -14.38 -42.97 -13.44
C VAL A 883 -13.02 -42.56 -14.01
N GLU A 884 -12.32 -43.54 -14.59
CA GLU A 884 -11.14 -43.32 -15.42
C GLU A 884 -11.46 -43.75 -16.86
N ILE A 885 -11.51 -42.80 -17.79
CA ILE A 885 -11.78 -43.07 -19.21
C ILE A 885 -10.43 -43.09 -19.95
N MET A 886 -10.00 -44.30 -20.29
CA MET A 886 -8.85 -44.57 -21.14
C MET A 886 -9.34 -44.77 -22.59
N ASP A 887 -9.60 -43.66 -23.30
CA ASP A 887 -9.64 -43.65 -24.77
C ASP A 887 -8.23 -43.35 -25.30
N GLY A 888 -7.88 -43.87 -26.47
CA GLY A 888 -6.52 -43.97 -26.99
C GLY A 888 -5.73 -42.67 -27.12
N ASP A 889 -6.35 -41.51 -26.91
CA ASP A 889 -5.71 -40.19 -26.97
C ASP A 889 -6.09 -39.19 -25.83
N SER A 890 -6.94 -39.53 -24.83
CA SER A 890 -7.57 -38.49 -23.96
C SER A 890 -7.60 -38.64 -22.43
N GLY A 891 -7.19 -39.78 -21.86
CA GLY A 891 -6.88 -39.96 -20.42
C GLY A 891 -7.68 -39.14 -19.39
N PHE A 892 -9.02 -39.19 -19.41
CA PHE A 892 -9.86 -38.48 -18.44
C PHE A 892 -9.90 -39.25 -17.11
N MET A 893 -9.75 -38.53 -15.99
CA MET A 893 -9.89 -39.07 -14.64
C MET A 893 -10.77 -38.15 -13.81
N GLY A 894 -11.89 -38.66 -13.28
CA GLY A 894 -12.81 -37.83 -12.51
C GLY A 894 -13.88 -38.58 -11.76
N ASN A 895 -14.82 -37.81 -11.21
CA ASN A 895 -16.02 -38.26 -10.53
C ASN A 895 -17.27 -37.88 -11.33
N LEU A 896 -18.17 -38.83 -11.53
CA LEU A 896 -19.50 -38.66 -12.11
C LEU A 896 -20.55 -38.93 -11.03
N ASN A 897 -21.23 -37.88 -10.61
CA ASN A 897 -22.32 -37.91 -9.65
C ASN A 897 -23.66 -37.82 -10.37
N LEU A 898 -24.59 -38.71 -10.05
CA LEU A 898 -25.95 -38.69 -10.53
C LEU A 898 -26.88 -38.74 -9.32
N SER A 899 -27.81 -37.80 -9.23
CA SER A 899 -28.84 -37.81 -8.20
C SER A 899 -30.22 -37.64 -8.80
N GLY A 900 -31.17 -38.44 -8.34
CA GLY A 900 -32.57 -38.39 -8.76
C GLY A 900 -33.49 -38.32 -7.55
N MET A 901 -34.43 -37.37 -7.58
CA MET A 901 -35.45 -37.21 -6.54
C MET A 901 -36.83 -37.47 -7.13
N ASP A 902 -37.51 -38.50 -6.61
CA ASP A 902 -38.85 -38.89 -7.09
C ASP A 902 -39.89 -37.80 -6.78
N GLU A 903 -39.72 -37.03 -5.69
CA GLU A 903 -40.63 -35.94 -5.33
C GLU A 903 -40.65 -34.78 -6.34
N THR A 904 -39.54 -34.54 -7.04
CA THR A 904 -39.36 -33.39 -7.94
C THR A 904 -39.39 -33.76 -9.41
N ASP A 905 -39.49 -35.06 -9.74
CA ASP A 905 -39.48 -35.53 -11.13
C ASP A 905 -38.23 -35.04 -11.91
N SER A 906 -37.15 -34.73 -11.18
CA SER A 906 -35.92 -34.12 -11.70
C SER A 906 -34.68 -34.94 -11.34
N ALA A 907 -33.71 -34.94 -12.25
CA ALA A 907 -32.40 -35.55 -12.05
C ALA A 907 -31.29 -34.50 -12.26
N MET A 908 -30.26 -34.58 -11.43
CA MET A 908 -29.05 -33.76 -11.58
C MET A 908 -27.88 -34.68 -11.89
N LEU A 909 -27.21 -34.37 -13.01
CA LEU A 909 -25.94 -34.96 -13.40
C LEU A 909 -24.83 -33.96 -13.12
N GLU A 910 -23.82 -34.35 -12.35
CA GLU A 910 -22.63 -33.56 -12.07
C GLU A 910 -21.39 -34.38 -12.43
N ALA A 911 -20.59 -33.92 -13.38
CA ALA A 911 -19.35 -34.54 -13.79
C ALA A 911 -18.19 -33.61 -13.44
N MET A 912 -17.29 -34.01 -12.55
CA MET A 912 -16.11 -33.23 -12.17
C MET A 912 -14.85 -34.05 -12.39
N GLY A 913 -13.79 -33.48 -12.93
CA GLY A 913 -12.53 -34.22 -13.06
C GLY A 913 -11.46 -33.50 -13.85
N MET A 914 -10.38 -34.24 -14.11
CA MET A 914 -9.20 -33.76 -14.82
C MET A 914 -9.10 -34.36 -16.22
N SER A 915 -8.76 -33.52 -17.20
CA SER A 915 -8.35 -33.92 -18.55
C SER A 915 -7.07 -33.18 -18.91
N GLY A 916 -5.91 -33.88 -18.86
CA GLY A 916 -4.61 -33.22 -18.95
C GLY A 916 -4.37 -32.27 -17.76
N ASP A 917 -4.08 -31.00 -18.07
CA ASP A 917 -3.84 -29.93 -17.07
C ASP A 917 -5.13 -29.14 -16.72
N LEU A 918 -6.29 -29.60 -17.18
CA LEU A 918 -7.58 -28.93 -17.00
C LEU A 918 -8.42 -29.65 -15.95
N ASP A 919 -8.94 -28.88 -14.98
CA ASP A 919 -10.11 -29.26 -14.21
C ASP A 919 -11.37 -28.86 -14.96
N PHE A 920 -12.39 -29.70 -14.94
CA PHE A 920 -13.70 -29.31 -15.42
C PHE A 920 -14.80 -29.81 -14.49
N SER A 921 -15.90 -29.07 -14.50
CA SER A 921 -17.18 -29.42 -13.90
C SER A 921 -18.29 -29.22 -14.92
N VAL A 922 -19.14 -30.22 -15.09
CA VAL A 922 -20.36 -30.14 -15.90
C VAL A 922 -21.53 -30.45 -15.00
N MET A 923 -22.50 -29.55 -14.94
CA MET A 923 -23.77 -29.77 -14.26
C MET A 923 -24.89 -29.74 -15.28
N SER A 924 -25.70 -30.79 -15.34
CA SER A 924 -26.91 -30.84 -16.15
C SER A 924 -28.11 -31.13 -15.27
N GLU A 925 -29.13 -30.28 -15.36
CA GLU A 925 -30.43 -30.51 -14.74
C GLU A 925 -31.37 -31.07 -15.82
N VAL A 926 -31.90 -32.27 -15.56
CA VAL A 926 -32.83 -32.97 -16.44
C VAL A 926 -34.21 -32.91 -15.82
N ASP A 927 -35.17 -32.30 -16.52
CA ASP A 927 -36.54 -32.14 -16.05
C ASP A 927 -37.50 -33.00 -16.89
N SER A 928 -38.17 -33.96 -16.23
CA SER A 928 -39.15 -34.83 -16.90
C SER A 928 -40.46 -34.11 -17.28
N SER A 929 -40.64 -32.83 -16.88
CA SER A 929 -41.80 -32.00 -17.19
C SER A 929 -41.91 -31.58 -18.67
N GLY A 930 -40.84 -31.74 -19.45
CA GLY A 930 -40.77 -31.44 -20.88
C GLY A 930 -40.30 -30.03 -21.24
N ASP A 931 -39.80 -29.27 -20.26
CA ASP A 931 -38.94 -28.10 -20.51
C ASP A 931 -37.54 -28.58 -20.96
N GLU A 932 -36.80 -27.73 -21.68
CA GLU A 932 -35.46 -28.11 -22.16
C GLU A 932 -34.44 -28.10 -21.04
N ASP A 933 -33.65 -29.18 -20.96
CA ASP A 933 -32.58 -29.36 -19.99
C ASP A 933 -31.58 -28.18 -20.04
N MET A 934 -31.23 -27.67 -18.85
CA MET A 934 -30.17 -26.68 -18.70
C MET A 934 -28.86 -27.38 -18.38
N THR A 935 -27.82 -27.10 -19.15
CA THR A 935 -26.45 -27.55 -18.84
C THR A 935 -25.57 -26.34 -18.56
N MET A 936 -24.81 -26.42 -17.47
CA MET A 936 -23.72 -25.52 -17.12
C MET A 936 -22.41 -26.30 -17.25
N LEU A 937 -21.44 -25.70 -17.94
CA LEU A 937 -20.08 -26.17 -18.08
C LEU A 937 -19.16 -25.14 -17.44
N GLU A 938 -18.33 -25.56 -16.51
CA GLU A 938 -17.26 -24.76 -15.92
C GLU A 938 -15.93 -25.50 -16.14
N ILE A 939 -14.93 -24.80 -16.67
CA ILE A 939 -13.60 -25.34 -16.93
C ILE A 939 -12.59 -24.41 -16.29
N LYS A 940 -11.64 -24.99 -15.56
CA LYS A 940 -10.55 -24.29 -14.88
C LYS A 940 -9.22 -24.90 -15.32
N VAL A 941 -8.23 -24.05 -15.58
CA VAL A 941 -6.87 -24.53 -15.86
C VAL A 941 -6.10 -24.52 -14.55
N ASN A 942 -5.45 -25.63 -14.20
CA ASN A 942 -4.69 -25.74 -12.96
C ASN A 942 -3.26 -25.20 -13.10
N GLY A 943 -2.75 -24.60 -12.01
CA GLY A 943 -1.36 -24.17 -11.86
C GLY A 943 -1.14 -22.65 -11.90
N ASP A 944 -0.04 -22.20 -11.31
CA ASP A 944 0.27 -20.77 -11.12
C ASP A 944 0.37 -20.00 -12.45
N ALA A 945 0.84 -20.66 -13.51
CA ALA A 945 0.96 -20.07 -14.85
C ALA A 945 -0.40 -19.84 -15.54
N ALA A 946 -1.49 -20.36 -15.00
CA ALA A 946 -2.81 -20.29 -15.61
C ALA A 946 -3.55 -18.97 -15.32
N MET A 947 -2.99 -18.09 -14.49
CA MET A 947 -3.62 -16.81 -14.11
C MET A 947 -5.08 -16.99 -13.62
N GLY A 948 -5.40 -18.10 -12.94
CA GLY A 948 -6.79 -18.38 -12.51
C GLY A 948 -7.79 -18.54 -13.67
N TYR A 949 -7.32 -18.91 -14.87
CA TYR A 949 -8.15 -19.07 -16.06
C TYR A 949 -9.39 -19.93 -15.79
N THR A 950 -10.55 -19.35 -16.08
CA THR A 950 -11.85 -20.00 -15.94
C THR A 950 -12.68 -19.76 -17.20
N LEU A 951 -13.14 -20.82 -17.84
CA LEU A 951 -14.15 -20.79 -18.89
C LEU A 951 -15.47 -21.29 -18.31
N SER A 952 -16.48 -20.43 -18.26
CA SER A 952 -17.82 -20.80 -17.83
C SER A 952 -18.79 -20.64 -19.00
N MET A 953 -19.61 -21.66 -19.26
CA MET A 953 -20.63 -21.66 -20.29
C MET A 953 -21.93 -22.24 -19.73
N SER A 954 -23.08 -21.70 -20.15
CA SER A 954 -24.37 -22.28 -19.79
C SER A 954 -25.36 -22.11 -20.92
N GLY A 955 -26.40 -22.95 -20.95
CA GLY A 955 -27.46 -22.84 -21.95
C GLY A 955 -28.34 -24.08 -22.02
N THR A 956 -29.30 -24.03 -22.93
CA THR A 956 -30.12 -25.17 -23.33
C THR A 956 -29.78 -25.58 -24.75
N GLU A 957 -30.15 -26.80 -25.14
CA GLU A 957 -29.84 -27.34 -26.46
C GLU A 957 -30.40 -26.45 -27.60
N SER A 958 -31.59 -25.86 -27.46
CA SER A 958 -32.16 -24.99 -28.51
C SER A 958 -31.65 -23.56 -28.50
N ALA A 959 -31.23 -23.04 -27.34
CA ALA A 959 -30.69 -21.69 -27.21
C ALA A 959 -29.20 -21.62 -27.57
N GLY A 960 -28.50 -22.76 -27.50
CA GLY A 960 -27.05 -22.85 -27.60
C GLY A 960 -26.37 -22.48 -26.28
N TYR A 961 -25.10 -22.88 -26.14
CA TYR A 961 -24.30 -22.58 -24.95
C TYR A 961 -23.45 -21.35 -25.17
N THR A 962 -23.53 -20.41 -24.23
CA THR A 962 -22.72 -19.18 -24.22
C THR A 962 -22.15 -18.95 -22.83
N GLY A 963 -21.04 -18.24 -22.77
CA GLY A 963 -20.55 -17.71 -21.51
C GLY A 963 -19.26 -16.94 -21.70
N ASP A 964 -18.39 -16.97 -20.72
CA ASP A 964 -17.26 -16.06 -20.61
C ASP A 964 -15.96 -16.78 -20.24
N VAL A 965 -14.86 -16.23 -20.74
CA VAL A 965 -13.50 -16.56 -20.33
C VAL A 965 -13.07 -15.49 -19.36
N LYS A 966 -12.65 -15.92 -18.16
CA LYS A 966 -12.13 -15.06 -17.12
C LYS A 966 -10.72 -15.47 -16.72
N ALA A 967 -9.92 -14.50 -16.29
CA ALA A 967 -8.62 -14.73 -15.70
C ALA A 967 -8.33 -13.61 -14.68
N MET A 968 -7.40 -13.87 -13.76
CA MET A 968 -6.87 -12.91 -12.82
C MET A 968 -6.03 -11.89 -13.56
N TYR A 969 -6.41 -10.62 -13.45
CA TYR A 969 -5.67 -9.48 -13.95
C TYR A 969 -5.85 -8.35 -12.95
N ASP A 970 -4.74 -7.74 -12.53
CA ASP A 970 -4.73 -6.66 -11.55
C ASP A 970 -5.50 -7.02 -10.26
N GLY A 971 -5.17 -8.20 -9.69
CA GLY A 971 -5.80 -8.72 -8.47
C GLY A 971 -7.26 -9.19 -8.61
N MET A 972 -7.93 -8.90 -9.73
CA MET A 972 -9.35 -9.20 -9.93
C MET A 972 -9.61 -10.20 -11.06
N MET A 973 -10.68 -10.99 -10.94
CA MET A 973 -11.17 -11.83 -12.04
C MET A 973 -11.84 -10.95 -13.11
N MET A 974 -11.14 -10.71 -14.21
CA MET A 974 -11.63 -9.97 -15.37
C MET A 974 -12.10 -10.92 -16.48
N THR A 975 -13.13 -10.52 -17.24
CA THR A 975 -13.55 -11.24 -18.45
C THR A 975 -12.67 -10.86 -19.65
N PHE A 976 -11.98 -11.86 -20.22
CA PHE A 976 -11.09 -11.74 -21.38
C PHE A 976 -11.71 -12.18 -22.70
N GLY A 977 -12.92 -12.73 -22.68
CA GLY A 977 -13.61 -13.12 -23.90
C GLY A 977 -14.99 -13.69 -23.67
N THR A 978 -15.73 -13.85 -24.76
CA THR A 978 -17.02 -14.54 -24.79
C THR A 978 -16.86 -15.88 -25.49
N ALA A 979 -17.31 -16.95 -24.84
CA ALA A 979 -17.28 -18.30 -25.36
C ALA A 979 -18.65 -18.72 -25.90
N THR A 980 -18.66 -19.45 -27.02
CA THR A 980 -19.88 -20.01 -27.63
C THR A 980 -19.62 -21.43 -28.12
N LYS A 981 -20.58 -22.35 -27.95
CA LYS A 981 -20.46 -23.72 -28.51
C LYS A 981 -20.47 -23.66 -30.03
N VAL A 982 -19.52 -24.35 -30.65
CA VAL A 982 -19.50 -24.64 -32.10
C VAL A 982 -19.57 -26.14 -32.33
N THR A 983 -19.69 -26.56 -33.59
CA THR A 983 -19.70 -28.00 -33.92
C THR A 983 -18.36 -28.62 -33.51
N ASN A 984 -18.41 -29.60 -32.61
CA ASN A 984 -17.25 -30.27 -32.01
C ASN A 984 -16.30 -29.33 -31.23
N GLY A 985 -16.82 -28.29 -30.57
CA GLY A 985 -16.02 -27.56 -29.60
C GLY A 985 -16.50 -26.19 -29.18
N VAL A 986 -15.56 -25.29 -28.89
CA VAL A 986 -15.83 -23.95 -28.36
C VAL A 986 -15.15 -22.91 -29.25
N SER A 987 -15.86 -21.85 -29.58
CA SER A 987 -15.30 -20.63 -30.18
C SER A 987 -15.23 -19.57 -29.11
N ILE A 988 -14.05 -19.01 -28.89
CA ILE A 988 -13.85 -17.87 -27.99
C ILE A 988 -13.58 -16.64 -28.84
N THR A 989 -14.36 -15.59 -28.62
CA THR A 989 -14.08 -14.23 -29.12
C THR A 989 -13.45 -13.45 -27.97
N TYR A 990 -12.17 -13.14 -28.08
CA TYR A 990 -11.43 -12.40 -27.04
C TYR A 990 -11.75 -10.90 -27.08
N ILE A 991 -11.35 -10.17 -26.03
CA ILE A 991 -11.57 -8.72 -25.92
C ILE A 991 -10.91 -7.90 -27.03
N ASP A 992 -9.92 -8.46 -27.73
CA ASP A 992 -9.29 -7.86 -28.91
C ASP A 992 -9.96 -8.28 -30.23
N ASP A 993 -11.18 -8.81 -30.16
CA ASP A 993 -12.00 -9.28 -31.27
C ASP A 993 -11.41 -10.47 -32.06
N GLU A 994 -10.28 -11.05 -31.64
CA GLU A 994 -9.76 -12.28 -32.24
C GLU A 994 -10.66 -13.46 -31.88
N VAL A 995 -10.98 -14.28 -32.89
CA VAL A 995 -11.78 -15.49 -32.72
C VAL A 995 -10.89 -16.71 -32.85
N ILE A 996 -10.78 -17.48 -31.78
CA ILE A 996 -10.10 -18.77 -31.78
C ILE A 996 -11.13 -19.89 -31.64
N GLU A 997 -11.13 -20.79 -32.61
CA GLU A 997 -11.97 -22.00 -32.60
C GLU A 997 -11.16 -23.20 -32.08
N TYR A 998 -11.62 -23.77 -30.96
CA TYR A 998 -11.09 -24.98 -30.35
C TYR A 998 -11.96 -26.18 -30.79
N THR A 999 -11.63 -26.77 -31.95
CA THR A 999 -12.50 -27.75 -32.64
C THR A 999 -12.28 -29.21 -32.25
N ASP A 1000 -11.35 -29.48 -31.33
CA ASP A 1000 -11.09 -30.83 -30.80
C ASP A 1000 -11.68 -31.00 -29.39
N VAL A 1001 -12.52 -30.05 -28.95
CA VAL A 1001 -13.22 -30.09 -27.67
C VAL A 1001 -14.52 -30.89 -27.84
N THR A 1002 -14.58 -32.09 -27.29
CA THR A 1002 -15.84 -32.83 -27.21
C THR A 1002 -16.58 -32.38 -25.96
N LEU A 1003 -17.83 -31.89 -26.12
CA LEU A 1003 -18.73 -31.55 -25.02
C LEU A 1003 -19.84 -32.59 -24.93
N ILE A 1004 -20.36 -32.84 -23.73
CA ILE A 1004 -21.53 -33.71 -23.50
C ILE A 1004 -22.70 -33.17 -24.34
N ASP A 1005 -23.22 -34.01 -25.22
CA ASP A 1005 -24.38 -33.70 -26.06
C ASP A 1005 -25.40 -34.83 -25.87
N SER A 1006 -26.60 -34.47 -25.41
CA SER A 1006 -27.70 -35.40 -25.14
C SER A 1006 -28.38 -35.93 -26.41
N SER A 1007 -27.97 -35.45 -27.59
CA SER A 1007 -28.72 -35.61 -28.84
C SER A 1007 -28.36 -36.80 -29.75
N ASN A 1008 -27.72 -37.87 -29.24
CA ASN A 1008 -27.61 -39.13 -30.00
C ASN A 1008 -28.25 -40.34 -29.32
#